data_AF-A0A8H7CTM5-F1
#
_entry.id   AF-A0A8H7CTM5-F1
#
_cell.length_a   1.000
_cell.length_b   1.000
_cell.length_c   1.000
_cell.angle_alpha   90.00
_cell.angle_beta   90.00
_cell.angle_gamma   90.00
#
_symmetry.space_group_name_H-M   'P 1'
#
loop_
_entity.id
_entity.type
_entity.pdbx_description
1 polymer ?
#
loop_
_entity_poly.entity_id
_entity_poly.type
_entity_poly.pdbx_seq_one_letter_code
_entity_poly.pdbx_strand_id
1 'polypeptide(L)'
;MAPTPLEVLKKGFTTLKSHVNKRKKALEDRLRRNERIDDADAEWLDDQANLVDEQRALQDLENASDYERGVSRLSSAGEAAVRRMTEFAQGIKTSVPAIKVIGAKRKKPDHKPVIPVGKTPGKKKETAPVFTRAEHATLAQKIEILDWYHANGQKQGATAKHWAPIYPNLRLKQPKISDWVRNEAKIRLEFSQSVSKAVKRMRQTQHPQVTEMLELWVEQAMRDKIQLNGEVLRQKWKQFADLCGVPEDERLALSTGWLERTKHRLGLREFKRHGEAASADPIAVEMERERVKKLIEKGGYKARDVYNMDETGLFYGFAPDRGLSNEKSSGVKGSKVRLTYAFAVNADGSHKLEPFVIGKAKQPRSFDRRTAAALGFYYRNNAKAWMTTVLYREWITKWDAELRLANRRVLLLQDNFSAHNPPDDLTNITVVNFTANLTAHVQPLDGGIIRCFKAHYRSRFTQRAIDNYDRGITPADIYNINQLEGMRIAAAAWREVDASTIRHCWRHVGILPESVFSNSQPATIPVASLLSSPAECLSQAAEQDLERRLDALEDRGVLQRVNRMSLAQLLNPENEDSTEQATVEDIYAAVSAARLAQENSDAAGGDDDQDDDADLVVRPSRREALAAVSTLQRFTATLNDDFSRKLDAVLARFGHQTQLEETNQMKTVPITTFFQKT
;
A
#
# COMPACT_ATOMS: atom_id res chain seq x y z
N MET A 1 3.02 45.97 2.37
CA MET A 1 3.88 45.59 1.23
C MET A 1 3.01 45.48 -0.01
N ALA A 2 3.53 45.75 -1.20
CA ALA A 2 2.79 45.45 -2.43
C ALA A 2 2.71 43.92 -2.61
N PRO A 3 1.60 43.37 -3.13
CA PRO A 3 1.50 41.93 -3.38
C PRO A 3 2.51 41.52 -4.45
N THR A 4 3.15 40.37 -4.25
CA THR A 4 4.10 39.81 -5.24
C THR A 4 3.35 39.39 -6.52
N PRO A 5 4.02 39.38 -7.69
CA PRO A 5 3.39 38.95 -8.95
C PRO A 5 2.73 37.56 -8.84
N LEU A 6 3.36 36.64 -8.10
CA LEU A 6 2.83 35.29 -7.88
C LEU A 6 1.55 35.28 -7.01
N GLU A 7 1.45 36.12 -5.98
CA GLU A 7 0.22 36.28 -5.18
C GLU A 7 -0.94 36.86 -6.01
N VAL A 8 -0.62 37.80 -6.92
CA VAL A 8 -1.60 38.35 -7.87
C VAL A 8 -2.13 37.25 -8.79
N LEU A 9 -1.26 36.40 -9.35
CA LEU A 9 -1.67 35.26 -10.19
C LEU A 9 -2.51 34.23 -9.41
N LYS A 10 -2.12 33.89 -8.17
CA LYS A 10 -2.90 32.99 -7.31
C LYS A 10 -4.32 33.51 -7.06
N LYS A 11 -4.45 34.81 -6.76
CA LYS A 11 -5.75 35.47 -6.61
C LYS A 11 -6.56 35.42 -7.93
N GLY A 12 -5.92 35.69 -9.06
CA GLY A 12 -6.50 35.55 -10.39
C GLY A 12 -7.05 34.14 -10.66
N PHE A 13 -6.25 33.11 -10.42
CA PHE A 13 -6.63 31.71 -10.58
C PHE A 13 -7.81 31.32 -9.69
N THR A 14 -7.85 31.74 -8.42
CA THR A 14 -9.02 31.47 -7.55
C THR A 14 -10.30 32.13 -8.08
N THR A 15 -10.18 33.31 -8.69
CA THR A 15 -11.31 34.05 -9.27
C THR A 15 -11.80 33.38 -10.56
N LEU A 16 -10.87 32.96 -11.43
CA LEU A 16 -11.12 32.19 -12.65
C LEU A 16 -11.78 30.84 -12.34
N LYS A 17 -11.25 30.08 -11.37
CA LYS A 17 -11.79 28.79 -10.93
C LYS A 17 -13.20 28.92 -10.36
N SER A 18 -13.47 29.98 -9.60
CA SER A 18 -14.81 30.30 -9.10
C SER A 18 -15.79 30.60 -10.25
N HIS A 19 -15.37 31.39 -11.25
CA HIS A 19 -16.16 31.70 -12.43
C HIS A 19 -16.50 30.44 -13.26
N VAL A 20 -15.50 29.60 -13.54
CA VAL A 20 -15.69 28.32 -14.26
C VAL A 20 -16.64 27.40 -13.50
N ASN A 21 -16.45 27.21 -12.19
CA ASN A 21 -17.33 26.37 -11.38
C ASN A 21 -18.77 26.89 -11.35
N LYS A 22 -18.97 28.21 -11.33
CA LYS A 22 -20.32 28.81 -11.38
C LYS A 22 -21.04 28.49 -12.70
N ARG A 23 -20.34 28.53 -13.84
CA ARG A 23 -20.93 28.15 -15.14
C ARG A 23 -21.12 26.64 -15.27
N LYS A 24 -20.17 25.80 -14.82
CA LYS A 24 -20.35 24.32 -14.80
C LYS A 24 -21.59 23.93 -13.99
N LYS A 25 -21.79 24.49 -12.79
CA LYS A 25 -23.00 24.25 -11.98
C LYS A 25 -24.29 24.64 -12.71
N ALA A 26 -24.29 25.75 -13.46
CA ALA A 26 -25.46 26.14 -14.24
C ALA A 26 -25.77 25.17 -15.40
N LEU A 27 -24.76 24.51 -15.97
CA LEU A 27 -24.92 23.45 -16.98
C LEU A 27 -25.41 22.14 -16.34
N GLU A 28 -24.89 21.78 -15.17
CA GLU A 28 -25.38 20.63 -14.37
C GLU A 28 -26.86 20.80 -13.98
N ASP A 29 -27.27 22.01 -13.58
CA ASP A 29 -28.66 22.30 -13.23
C ASP A 29 -29.59 22.33 -14.48
N ARG A 30 -29.08 22.67 -15.67
CA ARG A 30 -29.80 22.51 -16.96
C ARG A 30 -29.97 21.03 -17.33
N LEU A 31 -28.90 20.23 -17.22
CA LEU A 31 -28.94 18.77 -17.43
C LEU A 31 -29.96 18.10 -16.51
N ARG A 32 -30.03 18.49 -15.23
CA ARG A 32 -31.03 17.99 -14.27
C ARG A 32 -32.48 18.31 -14.65
N ARG A 33 -32.72 19.33 -15.49
CA ARG A 33 -34.02 19.67 -16.06
C ARG A 33 -34.28 19.02 -17.43
N ASN A 34 -33.44 18.07 -17.86
CA ASN A 34 -33.45 17.45 -19.19
C ASN A 34 -33.30 18.45 -20.36
N GLU A 35 -32.71 19.62 -20.13
CA GLU A 35 -32.33 20.55 -21.20
C GLU A 35 -31.06 20.06 -21.89
N ARG A 36 -30.99 20.18 -23.22
CA ARG A 36 -29.76 19.88 -23.96
C ARG A 36 -28.70 20.98 -23.73
N ILE A 37 -27.46 20.53 -23.61
CA ILE A 37 -26.26 21.36 -23.78
C ILE A 37 -26.10 21.59 -25.29
N ASP A 38 -25.73 22.80 -25.68
CA ASP A 38 -25.43 23.15 -27.08
C ASP A 38 -23.94 23.02 -27.40
N ASP A 39 -23.60 23.04 -28.69
CA ASP A 39 -22.22 22.86 -29.15
C ASP A 39 -21.28 23.97 -28.62
N ALA A 40 -21.81 25.15 -28.31
CA ALA A 40 -21.04 26.28 -27.76
C ALA A 40 -20.70 26.11 -26.27
N ASP A 41 -21.59 25.49 -25.49
CA ASP A 41 -21.29 25.06 -24.12
C ASP A 41 -20.33 23.85 -24.09
N ALA A 42 -20.35 22.98 -25.11
CA ALA A 42 -19.37 21.90 -25.26
C ALA A 42 -17.97 22.43 -25.61
N GLU A 43 -17.84 23.29 -26.63
CA GLU A 43 -16.59 23.98 -26.98
C GLU A 43 -16.05 24.80 -25.78
N TRP A 44 -16.94 25.44 -25.01
CA TRP A 44 -16.56 26.13 -23.78
C TRP A 44 -16.01 25.18 -22.71
N LEU A 45 -16.51 23.94 -22.61
CA LEU A 45 -16.05 22.96 -21.62
C LEU A 45 -14.64 22.43 -21.91
N ASP A 46 -14.33 22.18 -23.18
CA ASP A 46 -13.04 21.61 -23.62
C ASP A 46 -11.91 22.65 -23.62
N ASP A 47 -12.19 23.88 -24.05
CA ASP A 47 -11.19 24.96 -24.09
C ASP A 47 -11.20 25.83 -22.82
N GLN A 48 -12.28 26.59 -22.59
CA GLN A 48 -12.27 27.63 -21.56
C GLN A 48 -12.50 27.11 -20.14
N ALA A 49 -13.17 25.97 -19.97
CA ALA A 49 -13.43 25.37 -18.66
C ALA A 49 -12.36 24.36 -18.23
N ASN A 50 -11.36 24.15 -19.10
CA ASN A 50 -10.12 23.45 -18.83
C ASN A 50 -9.13 24.43 -18.18
N LEU A 51 -8.56 24.04 -17.04
CA LEU A 51 -7.69 24.89 -16.21
C LEU A 51 -6.31 24.25 -15.97
N VAL A 52 -5.95 23.25 -16.77
CA VAL A 52 -4.72 22.47 -16.62
C VAL A 52 -3.48 23.32 -16.87
N ASP A 53 -3.51 24.21 -17.87
CA ASP A 53 -2.36 25.06 -18.20
C ASP A 53 -2.17 26.19 -17.17
N GLU A 54 -3.23 26.75 -16.59
CA GLU A 54 -3.17 27.71 -15.49
C GLU A 54 -2.62 27.07 -14.20
N GLN A 55 -3.06 25.86 -13.87
CA GLN A 55 -2.55 25.14 -12.71
C GLN A 55 -1.08 24.75 -12.91
N ARG A 56 -0.69 24.33 -14.12
CA ARG A 56 0.69 24.00 -14.48
C ARG A 56 1.60 25.22 -14.47
N ALA A 57 1.17 26.34 -15.07
CA ALA A 57 1.93 27.59 -15.06
C ALA A 57 2.15 28.13 -13.65
N LEU A 58 1.14 28.03 -12.75
CA LEU A 58 1.35 28.36 -11.33
C LEU A 58 2.39 27.45 -10.68
N GLN A 59 2.32 26.13 -10.90
CA GLN A 59 3.30 25.19 -10.35
C GLN A 59 4.72 25.49 -10.86
N ASP A 60 4.89 25.74 -12.16
CA ASP A 60 6.19 26.05 -12.77
C ASP A 60 6.76 27.39 -12.25
N LEU A 61 5.91 28.37 -11.93
CA LEU A 61 6.28 29.65 -11.32
C LEU A 61 6.58 29.56 -9.81
N GLU A 62 5.86 28.71 -9.06
CA GLU A 62 6.13 28.45 -7.64
C GLU A 62 7.47 27.76 -7.40
N ASN A 63 7.89 26.88 -8.31
CA ASN A 63 9.15 26.14 -8.23
C ASN A 63 10.34 26.91 -8.85
N ALA A 64 10.12 28.11 -9.37
CA ALA A 64 11.17 28.95 -9.93
C ALA A 64 11.92 29.71 -8.82
N SER A 65 13.25 29.80 -8.93
CA SER A 65 14.09 30.57 -8.00
C SER A 65 13.88 32.09 -8.11
N ASP A 66 13.22 32.54 -9.17
CA ASP A 66 12.92 33.93 -9.51
C ASP A 66 11.73 33.92 -10.48
N TYR A 67 10.77 34.83 -10.28
CA TYR A 67 9.55 34.95 -11.09
C TYR A 67 9.87 35.22 -12.56
N GLU A 68 10.76 36.16 -12.87
CA GLU A 68 11.13 36.51 -14.25
C GLU A 68 11.78 35.32 -14.99
N ARG A 69 12.55 34.52 -14.23
CA ARG A 69 13.20 33.30 -14.73
C ARG A 69 12.23 32.14 -14.90
N GLY A 70 11.15 32.11 -14.12
CA GLY A 70 10.03 31.17 -14.28
C GLY A 70 9.21 31.51 -15.51
N VAL A 71 8.80 32.78 -15.67
CA VAL A 71 8.04 33.26 -16.85
C VAL A 71 8.82 32.98 -18.14
N SER A 72 10.13 33.26 -18.17
CA SER A 72 11.01 33.00 -19.32
C SER A 72 11.19 31.51 -19.70
N ARG A 73 10.61 30.57 -18.92
CA ARG A 73 10.65 29.12 -19.16
C ARG A 73 9.30 28.51 -19.51
N LEU A 74 8.22 29.30 -19.46
CA LEU A 74 6.89 28.82 -19.81
C LEU A 74 6.81 28.53 -21.31
N SER A 75 5.92 27.60 -21.67
CA SER A 75 5.50 27.41 -23.07
C SER A 75 4.56 28.54 -23.49
N SER A 76 4.26 28.64 -24.79
CA SER A 76 3.23 29.57 -25.29
C SER A 76 1.85 29.37 -24.63
N ALA A 77 1.50 28.15 -24.23
CA ALA A 77 0.31 27.85 -23.45
C ALA A 77 0.42 28.38 -22.01
N GLY A 78 1.57 28.21 -21.35
CA GLY A 78 1.84 28.75 -20.03
C GLY A 78 1.83 30.30 -20.00
N GLU A 79 2.37 30.95 -21.03
CA GLU A 79 2.28 32.41 -21.18
C GLU A 79 0.83 32.89 -21.33
N ALA A 80 0.02 32.20 -22.14
CA ALA A 80 -1.41 32.52 -22.30
C ALA A 80 -2.17 32.34 -20.98
N ALA A 81 -1.89 31.26 -20.25
CA ALA A 81 -2.47 30.98 -18.94
C ALA A 81 -2.12 32.06 -17.90
N VAL A 82 -0.87 32.55 -17.87
CA VAL A 82 -0.44 33.66 -17.00
C VAL A 82 -1.18 34.96 -17.32
N ARG A 83 -1.38 35.29 -18.61
CA ARG A 83 -2.17 36.46 -19.02
C ARG A 83 -3.61 36.35 -18.52
N ARG A 84 -4.25 35.21 -18.77
CA ARG A 84 -5.64 34.93 -18.36
C ARG A 84 -5.82 35.00 -16.83
N MET A 85 -4.88 34.47 -16.05
CA MET A 85 -4.90 34.62 -14.59
C MET A 85 -4.72 36.09 -14.17
N THR A 86 -3.83 36.84 -14.82
CA THR A 86 -3.61 38.27 -14.56
C THR A 86 -4.87 39.10 -14.84
N GLU A 87 -5.56 38.83 -15.95
CA GLU A 87 -6.84 39.45 -16.34
C GLU A 87 -7.93 39.23 -15.27
N PHE A 88 -8.07 38.00 -14.78
CA PHE A 88 -9.00 37.69 -13.69
C PHE A 88 -8.57 38.30 -12.33
N ALA A 89 -7.28 38.54 -12.11
CA ALA A 89 -6.79 39.24 -10.93
C ALA A 89 -7.06 40.76 -10.96
N GLN A 90 -7.06 41.35 -12.16
CA GLN A 90 -7.31 42.79 -12.39
C GLN A 90 -8.80 43.14 -12.50
N GLY A 91 -9.69 42.14 -12.64
CA GLY A 91 -11.14 42.31 -12.56
C GLY A 91 -11.76 42.84 -13.85
N ILE A 92 -11.85 41.99 -14.87
CA ILE A 92 -12.46 42.35 -16.16
C ILE A 92 -13.92 42.76 -16.02
N LYS A 93 -14.19 44.02 -16.39
CA LYS A 93 -15.48 44.49 -16.92
C LYS A 93 -15.43 44.52 -18.46
N THR A 94 -15.74 43.41 -19.13
CA THR A 94 -16.15 43.43 -20.56
C THR A 94 -17.13 42.30 -20.87
N SER A 95 -18.28 42.69 -21.41
CA SER A 95 -19.24 41.82 -22.07
C SER A 95 -18.76 41.43 -23.48
N VAL A 96 -19.08 40.20 -23.91
CA VAL A 96 -18.89 39.73 -25.29
C VAL A 96 -19.97 40.35 -26.20
N PRO A 97 -19.64 40.79 -27.42
CA PRO A 97 -20.16 40.09 -28.60
C PRO A 97 -19.18 39.97 -29.80
N ALA A 98 -19.06 38.74 -30.30
CA ALA A 98 -19.15 38.32 -31.71
C ALA A 98 -18.58 39.16 -32.90
N ILE A 99 -17.73 38.47 -33.70
CA ILE A 99 -17.85 38.28 -35.17
C ILE A 99 -17.18 39.29 -36.18
N LYS A 100 -16.33 38.71 -37.06
CA LYS A 100 -15.95 39.03 -38.48
C LYS A 100 -14.78 39.98 -38.88
N VAL A 101 -13.78 39.33 -39.52
CA VAL A 101 -13.02 39.63 -40.78
C VAL A 101 -12.31 40.99 -41.01
N ILE A 102 -11.07 40.92 -41.51
CA ILE A 102 -10.47 41.61 -42.69
C ILE A 102 -8.98 41.97 -42.47
N GLY A 103 -8.09 41.33 -43.24
CA GLY A 103 -7.13 41.98 -44.13
C GLY A 103 -6.02 42.93 -43.63
N ALA A 104 -4.77 42.46 -43.85
CA ALA A 104 -3.70 43.17 -44.59
C ALA A 104 -2.70 44.17 -43.91
N LYS A 105 -1.42 43.81 -44.08
CA LYS A 105 -0.24 44.63 -44.49
C LYS A 105 0.42 45.68 -43.55
N ARG A 106 1.73 45.44 -43.32
CA ARG A 106 2.86 46.41 -43.20
C ARG A 106 2.87 47.27 -41.90
N LYS A 107 4.00 47.80 -41.39
CA LYS A 107 5.30 48.20 -41.99
C LYS A 107 6.41 48.28 -40.89
N LYS A 108 7.71 48.24 -41.27
CA LYS A 108 8.87 48.67 -40.41
C LYS A 108 8.97 50.22 -40.31
N PRO A 109 9.77 50.79 -39.38
CA PRO A 109 11.22 51.09 -39.59
C PRO A 109 12.11 50.55 -38.43
N ASP A 110 13.38 50.15 -38.56
CA ASP A 110 14.60 50.73 -39.16
C ASP A 110 15.21 51.95 -38.43
N HIS A 111 16.26 51.72 -37.63
CA HIS A 111 17.54 52.47 -37.74
C HIS A 111 18.72 51.79 -37.01
N LYS A 112 19.88 51.75 -37.67
CA LYS A 112 21.23 51.67 -37.08
C LYS A 112 21.88 53.05 -37.25
N PRO A 113 22.84 53.45 -36.40
CA PRO A 113 24.23 53.54 -36.89
C PRO A 113 25.29 53.11 -35.82
N VAL A 114 26.29 52.29 -36.18
CA VAL A 114 27.69 52.63 -36.58
C VAL A 114 28.69 52.55 -35.39
N ILE A 115 29.91 52.11 -35.70
CA ILE A 115 31.01 51.70 -34.79
C ILE A 115 32.10 52.80 -34.78
N PRO A 116 32.92 52.90 -33.71
CA PRO A 116 34.37 52.96 -33.97
C PRO A 116 35.26 52.13 -33.00
N VAL A 117 35.96 51.16 -33.61
CA VAL A 117 37.37 50.77 -33.45
C VAL A 117 38.10 51.00 -32.09
N GLY A 118 38.45 49.88 -31.43
CA GLY A 118 39.87 49.52 -31.21
C GLY A 118 40.51 49.69 -29.81
N LYS A 119 40.84 48.56 -29.17
CA LYS A 119 42.22 48.18 -28.73
C LYS A 119 42.29 46.75 -28.15
N THR A 120 43.48 46.18 -28.26
CA THR A 120 43.93 44.79 -28.00
C THR A 120 43.50 44.13 -26.67
N PRO A 121 43.19 42.81 -26.65
CA PRO A 121 42.83 42.10 -25.42
C PRO A 121 44.05 41.60 -24.62
N GLY A 122 44.05 41.85 -23.30
CA GLY A 122 44.98 41.23 -22.37
C GLY A 122 44.61 39.77 -22.07
N LYS A 123 45.60 38.88 -22.00
CA LYS A 123 45.42 37.45 -21.69
C LYS A 123 44.75 37.25 -20.32
N LYS A 124 43.50 36.78 -20.31
CA LYS A 124 42.96 35.97 -19.20
C LYS A 124 43.08 34.50 -19.57
N LYS A 125 43.73 33.71 -18.71
CA LYS A 125 43.66 32.24 -18.79
C LYS A 125 42.28 31.81 -18.32
N GLU A 126 41.38 31.51 -19.24
CA GLU A 126 40.19 30.72 -18.91
C GLU A 126 40.61 29.27 -18.66
N THR A 127 40.23 28.74 -17.50
CA THR A 127 40.45 27.35 -17.12
C THR A 127 39.59 26.44 -17.98
N ALA A 128 40.20 25.40 -18.57
CA ALA A 128 39.48 24.45 -19.41
C ALA A 128 38.33 23.76 -18.64
N PRO A 129 37.11 23.69 -19.20
CA PRO A 129 35.99 23.01 -18.56
C PRO A 129 36.20 21.49 -18.53
N VAL A 130 35.85 20.89 -17.41
CA VAL A 130 35.90 19.43 -17.19
C VAL A 130 34.74 18.77 -17.96
N PHE A 131 35.01 18.17 -19.11
CA PHE A 131 34.10 17.26 -19.81
C PHE A 131 34.29 15.84 -19.26
N THR A 132 33.37 15.30 -18.45
CA THR A 132 32.07 14.68 -18.79
C THR A 132 32.15 13.40 -19.66
N ARG A 133 31.09 12.60 -19.58
CA ARG A 133 31.01 11.18 -20.01
C ARG A 133 31.20 11.04 -21.53
N ALA A 134 31.79 9.95 -22.00
CA ALA A 134 31.98 9.71 -23.44
C ALA A 134 30.64 9.53 -24.18
N GLU A 135 30.51 10.14 -25.36
CA GLU A 135 29.24 10.17 -26.12
C GLU A 135 29.28 9.37 -27.43
N HIS A 136 28.11 8.88 -27.83
CA HIS A 136 27.89 8.24 -29.13
C HIS A 136 27.39 9.26 -30.16
N ALA A 137 28.02 9.26 -31.34
CA ALA A 137 27.71 10.17 -32.44
C ALA A 137 26.32 9.91 -33.04
N THR A 138 25.60 10.98 -33.36
CA THR A 138 24.32 10.93 -34.10
C THR A 138 24.54 10.56 -35.57
N LEU A 139 23.49 10.15 -36.27
CA LEU A 139 23.58 9.88 -37.72
C LEU A 139 23.98 11.13 -38.51
N ALA A 140 23.48 12.32 -38.13
CA ALA A 140 23.90 13.60 -38.72
C ALA A 140 25.41 13.85 -38.56
N GLN A 141 25.95 13.72 -37.33
CA GLN A 141 27.38 13.92 -37.06
C GLN A 141 28.26 12.93 -37.84
N LYS A 142 27.82 11.67 -37.97
CA LYS A 142 28.56 10.67 -38.77
C LYS A 142 28.64 11.09 -40.24
N ILE A 143 27.55 11.57 -40.82
CA ILE A 143 27.50 11.98 -42.23
C ILE A 143 28.31 13.26 -42.46
N GLU A 144 28.20 14.26 -41.59
CA GLU A 144 29.01 15.48 -41.66
C GLU A 144 30.53 15.18 -41.65
N ILE A 145 30.95 14.24 -40.79
CA ILE A 145 32.35 13.79 -40.69
C ILE A 145 32.77 12.97 -41.94
N LEU A 146 31.87 12.17 -42.52
CA LEU A 146 32.12 11.38 -43.74
C LEU A 146 32.17 12.27 -45.00
N ASP A 147 31.24 13.21 -45.15
CA ASP A 147 31.23 14.19 -46.25
C ASP A 147 32.51 15.03 -46.23
N TRP A 148 32.94 15.48 -45.04
CA TRP A 148 34.22 16.16 -44.87
C TRP A 148 35.41 15.27 -45.22
N TYR A 149 35.37 13.98 -44.86
CA TYR A 149 36.42 13.00 -45.20
C TYR A 149 36.57 12.84 -46.72
N HIS A 150 35.48 12.76 -47.47
CA HIS A 150 35.54 12.71 -48.94
C HIS A 150 36.01 14.03 -49.55
N ALA A 151 35.55 15.18 -49.04
CA ALA A 151 35.96 16.49 -49.52
C ALA A 151 37.46 16.81 -49.26
N ASN A 152 38.04 16.28 -48.18
CA ASN A 152 39.41 16.60 -47.74
C ASN A 152 40.42 15.46 -48.02
N GLY A 153 40.28 14.80 -49.17
CA GLY A 153 41.29 13.86 -49.69
C GLY A 153 41.42 12.56 -48.90
N GLN A 154 40.36 12.13 -48.21
CA GLN A 154 40.20 10.78 -47.62
C GLN A 154 41.30 10.37 -46.60
N LYS A 155 41.86 11.33 -45.87
CA LYS A 155 42.88 11.09 -44.84
C LYS A 155 42.25 10.87 -43.46
N GLN A 156 41.90 9.62 -43.13
CA GLN A 156 41.19 9.23 -41.89
C GLN A 156 41.82 9.80 -40.59
N GLY A 157 43.16 9.82 -40.52
CA GLY A 157 43.90 10.39 -39.38
C GLY A 157 43.85 11.92 -39.30
N ALA A 158 43.71 12.62 -40.44
CA ALA A 158 43.50 14.06 -40.47
C ALA A 158 42.05 14.41 -40.10
N THR A 159 41.07 13.64 -40.59
CA THR A 159 39.65 13.74 -40.19
C THR A 159 39.49 13.61 -38.67
N ALA A 160 40.07 12.58 -38.06
CA ALA A 160 40.01 12.42 -36.61
C ALA A 160 40.61 13.61 -35.85
N LYS A 161 41.74 14.16 -36.32
CA LYS A 161 42.39 15.36 -35.72
C LYS A 161 41.57 16.65 -35.90
N HIS A 162 40.92 16.84 -37.05
CA HIS A 162 40.09 18.01 -37.33
C HIS A 162 38.82 18.03 -36.47
N TRP A 163 38.15 16.88 -36.33
CA TRP A 163 36.87 16.78 -35.63
C TRP A 163 36.99 16.53 -34.11
N ALA A 164 38.15 16.10 -33.60
CA ALA A 164 38.38 15.94 -32.16
C ALA A 164 38.16 17.23 -31.32
N PRO A 165 38.62 18.44 -31.72
CA PRO A 165 38.31 19.67 -30.98
C PRO A 165 36.87 20.16 -31.18
N ILE A 166 36.22 19.82 -32.31
CA ILE A 166 34.83 20.21 -32.62
C ILE A 166 33.84 19.36 -31.80
N TYR A 167 34.14 18.06 -31.63
CA TYR A 167 33.32 17.12 -30.86
C TYR A 167 34.16 16.38 -29.80
N PRO A 168 34.62 17.05 -28.72
CA PRO A 168 35.52 16.46 -27.72
C PRO A 168 34.94 15.20 -27.06
N ASN A 169 33.63 15.19 -26.79
CA ASN A 169 32.94 14.07 -26.13
C ASN A 169 32.86 12.80 -26.98
N LEU A 170 32.97 12.92 -28.31
CA LEU A 170 32.92 11.77 -29.22
C LEU A 170 34.23 10.97 -29.26
N ARG A 171 35.32 11.49 -28.70
CA ARG A 171 36.64 10.83 -28.60
C ARG A 171 37.07 10.18 -29.93
N LEU A 172 37.01 10.96 -31.01
CA LEU A 172 37.27 10.49 -32.36
C LEU A 172 38.75 10.10 -32.52
N LYS A 173 38.98 8.84 -32.93
CA LYS A 173 40.30 8.29 -33.29
C LYS A 173 40.20 7.66 -34.67
N GLN A 174 41.31 7.54 -35.39
CA GLN A 174 41.34 7.00 -36.75
C GLN A 174 40.60 5.65 -36.93
N PRO A 175 40.67 4.66 -36.02
CA PRO A 175 39.91 3.41 -36.16
C PRO A 175 38.40 3.62 -36.21
N LYS A 176 37.87 4.56 -35.41
CA LYS A 176 36.44 4.89 -35.35
C LYS A 176 35.94 5.54 -36.66
N ILE A 177 36.82 6.26 -37.37
CA ILE A 177 36.53 6.79 -38.70
C ILE A 177 36.61 5.66 -39.75
N SER A 178 37.59 4.77 -39.66
CA SER A 178 37.70 3.58 -40.52
C SER A 178 36.45 2.70 -40.47
N ASP A 179 35.92 2.44 -39.27
CA ASP A 179 34.69 1.66 -39.08
C ASP A 179 33.45 2.37 -39.65
N TRP A 180 33.40 3.70 -39.67
CA TRP A 180 32.29 4.45 -40.27
C TRP A 180 32.36 4.46 -41.80
N VAL A 181 33.55 4.65 -42.38
CA VAL A 181 33.76 4.54 -43.84
C VAL A 181 33.40 3.14 -44.33
N ARG A 182 33.78 2.09 -43.59
CA ARG A 182 33.43 0.69 -43.92
C ARG A 182 31.92 0.42 -43.91
N ASN A 183 31.14 1.16 -43.13
CA ASN A 183 29.70 1.02 -42.99
C ASN A 183 28.91 2.17 -43.64
N GLU A 184 29.55 2.98 -44.47
CA GLU A 184 29.02 4.27 -44.92
C GLU A 184 27.71 4.15 -45.69
N ALA A 185 27.61 3.21 -46.63
CA ALA A 185 26.38 2.97 -47.40
C ALA A 185 25.18 2.69 -46.47
N LYS A 186 25.40 1.92 -45.39
CA LYS A 186 24.40 1.64 -44.37
C LYS A 186 24.07 2.87 -43.53
N ILE A 187 25.06 3.66 -43.14
CA ILE A 187 24.86 4.89 -42.35
C ILE A 187 24.07 5.94 -43.15
N ARG A 188 24.35 6.08 -44.46
CA ARG A 188 23.60 6.97 -45.37
C ARG A 188 22.15 6.49 -45.57
N LEU A 189 21.92 5.18 -45.70
CA LEU A 189 20.57 4.60 -45.78
C LEU A 189 19.77 4.76 -44.47
N GLU A 190 20.39 4.48 -43.31
CA GLU A 190 19.76 4.70 -42.00
C GLU A 190 19.40 6.18 -41.76
N PHE A 191 20.13 7.13 -42.37
CA PHE A 191 19.83 8.56 -42.28
C PHE A 191 18.73 9.00 -43.24
N SER A 192 18.69 8.51 -44.48
CA SER A 192 17.62 8.86 -45.43
C SER A 192 16.26 8.32 -45.01
N GLN A 193 16.23 7.18 -44.30
CA GLN A 193 15.02 6.57 -43.77
C GLN A 193 14.61 7.10 -42.38
N SER A 194 15.43 7.94 -41.71
CA SER A 194 15.12 8.42 -40.36
C SER A 194 14.32 9.72 -40.35
N VAL A 195 13.13 9.69 -39.74
CA VAL A 195 12.27 10.87 -39.50
C VAL A 195 12.98 11.92 -38.63
N SER A 196 13.91 11.51 -37.75
CA SER A 196 14.71 12.43 -36.93
C SER A 196 16.20 12.22 -37.12
N LYS A 197 16.90 13.28 -37.52
CA LYS A 197 18.35 13.30 -37.80
C LYS A 197 19.22 13.28 -36.53
N ALA A 198 18.62 13.48 -35.36
CA ALA A 198 19.27 13.41 -34.04
C ALA A 198 19.42 11.97 -33.50
N VAL A 199 18.82 10.97 -34.15
CA VAL A 199 18.85 9.57 -33.72
C VAL A 199 20.28 9.01 -33.77
N LYS A 200 20.69 8.30 -32.70
CA LYS A 200 22.03 7.69 -32.57
C LYS A 200 22.14 6.30 -33.22
N ARG A 201 21.02 5.58 -33.32
CA ARG A 201 20.85 4.28 -34.01
C ARG A 201 19.35 4.02 -34.22
N MET A 202 18.94 3.63 -35.42
CA MET A 202 17.56 3.17 -35.65
C MET A 202 17.37 1.80 -34.98
N ARG A 203 16.30 1.64 -34.19
CA ARG A 203 15.93 0.38 -33.53
C ARG A 203 14.62 -0.13 -34.14
N GLN A 204 14.70 -1.00 -35.13
CA GLN A 204 13.56 -1.82 -35.54
C GLN A 204 13.39 -2.98 -34.55
N THR A 205 12.14 -3.34 -34.28
CA THR A 205 11.81 -4.60 -33.61
C THR A 205 12.03 -5.76 -34.59
N GLN A 206 12.56 -6.87 -34.10
CA GLN A 206 12.49 -8.14 -34.83
C GLN A 206 11.00 -8.52 -34.96
N HIS A 207 10.58 -8.87 -36.18
CA HIS A 207 9.18 -9.13 -36.56
C HIS A 207 8.24 -7.92 -36.38
N PRO A 208 8.36 -6.86 -37.20
CA PRO A 208 7.53 -5.66 -37.11
C PRO A 208 6.04 -5.94 -37.38
N GLN A 209 5.71 -6.83 -38.32
CA GLN A 209 4.32 -7.20 -38.63
C GLN A 209 3.62 -7.88 -37.45
N VAL A 210 4.24 -8.91 -36.85
CA VAL A 210 3.75 -9.59 -35.65
C VAL A 210 3.61 -8.61 -34.47
N THR A 211 4.51 -7.63 -34.40
CA THR A 211 4.47 -6.56 -33.40
C THR A 211 3.26 -5.65 -33.60
N GLU A 212 3.01 -5.15 -34.81
CA GLU A 212 1.86 -4.30 -35.16
C GLU A 212 0.52 -5.01 -34.91
N MET A 213 0.41 -6.30 -35.26
CA MET A 213 -0.77 -7.12 -34.97
C MET A 213 -1.03 -7.26 -33.47
N LEU A 214 0.03 -7.41 -32.65
CA LEU A 214 -0.11 -7.45 -31.20
C LEU A 214 -0.54 -6.09 -30.63
N GLU A 215 0.00 -4.98 -31.16
CA GLU A 215 -0.32 -3.63 -30.69
C GLU A 215 -1.80 -3.30 -30.98
N LEU A 216 -2.29 -3.55 -32.20
CA LEU A 216 -3.71 -3.41 -32.57
C LEU A 216 -4.64 -4.32 -31.76
N TRP A 217 -4.24 -5.57 -31.52
CA TRP A 217 -5.04 -6.51 -30.70
C TRP A 217 -5.13 -6.05 -29.24
N VAL A 218 -4.04 -5.51 -28.68
CA VAL A 218 -4.04 -4.97 -27.32
C VAL A 218 -4.95 -3.75 -27.20
N GLU A 219 -4.95 -2.83 -28.18
CA GLU A 219 -5.91 -1.72 -28.19
C GLU A 219 -7.36 -2.19 -28.19
N GLN A 220 -7.69 -3.17 -29.04
CA GLN A 220 -9.05 -3.70 -29.12
C GLN A 220 -9.44 -4.43 -27.82
N ALA A 221 -8.55 -5.27 -27.28
CA ALA A 221 -8.77 -5.96 -26.00
C ALA A 221 -8.97 -4.99 -24.82
N MET A 222 -8.33 -3.81 -24.85
CA MET A 222 -8.56 -2.75 -23.86
C MET A 222 -9.94 -2.08 -24.03
N ARG A 223 -10.41 -1.85 -25.26
CA ARG A 223 -11.79 -1.37 -25.53
C ARG A 223 -12.84 -2.37 -25.04
N ASP A 224 -12.62 -3.65 -25.30
CA ASP A 224 -13.49 -4.76 -24.93
C ASP A 224 -13.35 -5.18 -23.44
N LYS A 225 -12.55 -4.44 -22.65
CA LYS A 225 -12.30 -4.65 -21.21
C LYS A 225 -11.75 -6.03 -20.84
N ILE A 226 -11.10 -6.72 -21.78
CA ILE A 226 -10.46 -8.02 -21.57
C ILE A 226 -9.30 -7.87 -20.58
N GLN A 227 -9.14 -8.83 -19.67
CA GLN A 227 -8.04 -8.84 -18.71
C GLN A 227 -6.71 -9.22 -19.40
N LEU A 228 -5.88 -8.21 -19.65
CA LEU A 228 -4.53 -8.39 -20.19
C LEU A 228 -3.53 -8.68 -19.07
N ASN A 229 -2.88 -9.85 -19.14
CA ASN A 229 -1.75 -10.20 -18.29
C ASN A 229 -0.52 -10.55 -19.13
N GLY A 230 0.64 -10.72 -18.47
CA GLY A 230 1.91 -10.98 -19.15
C GLY A 230 1.94 -12.25 -20.00
N GLU A 231 1.19 -13.28 -19.62
CA GLU A 231 1.16 -14.56 -20.34
C GLU A 231 0.19 -14.53 -21.53
N VAL A 232 -0.95 -13.86 -21.39
CA VAL A 232 -1.87 -13.56 -22.50
C VAL A 232 -1.13 -12.84 -23.64
N LEU A 233 -0.26 -11.87 -23.32
CA LEU A 233 0.55 -11.17 -24.31
C LEU A 233 1.59 -12.09 -24.99
N ARG A 234 2.20 -13.03 -24.26
CA ARG A 234 3.12 -14.02 -24.85
C ARG A 234 2.40 -14.98 -25.79
N GLN A 235 1.27 -15.54 -25.35
CA GLN A 235 0.47 -16.47 -26.14
C GLN A 235 -0.09 -15.81 -27.40
N LYS A 236 -0.56 -14.56 -27.31
CA LYS A 236 -1.01 -13.81 -28.49
C LYS A 236 0.12 -13.47 -29.46
N TRP A 237 1.31 -13.14 -28.97
CA TRP A 237 2.46 -12.96 -29.85
C TRP A 237 2.82 -14.26 -30.59
N LYS A 238 2.78 -15.43 -29.92
CA LYS A 238 2.99 -16.73 -30.58
C LYS A 238 1.96 -16.96 -31.69
N GLN A 239 0.66 -16.78 -31.39
CA GLN A 239 -0.41 -16.94 -32.38
C GLN A 239 -0.24 -16.02 -33.61
N PHE A 240 0.19 -14.77 -33.42
CA PHE A 240 0.51 -13.90 -34.55
C PHE A 240 1.78 -14.32 -35.31
N ALA A 241 2.80 -14.84 -34.62
CA ALA A 241 3.98 -15.42 -35.26
C ALA A 241 3.65 -16.68 -36.09
N ASP A 242 2.73 -17.53 -35.60
CA ASP A 242 2.19 -18.68 -36.35
C ASP A 242 1.44 -18.21 -37.62
N LEU A 243 0.56 -17.22 -37.49
CA LEU A 243 -0.21 -16.65 -38.61
C LEU A 243 0.65 -15.93 -39.65
N CYS A 244 1.76 -15.31 -39.23
CA CYS A 244 2.75 -14.73 -40.14
C CYS A 244 3.74 -15.75 -40.72
N GLY A 245 3.63 -17.04 -40.37
CA GLY A 245 4.51 -18.09 -40.87
C GLY A 245 5.95 -18.01 -40.38
N VAL A 246 6.19 -17.41 -39.20
CA VAL A 246 7.55 -17.24 -38.65
C VAL A 246 8.12 -18.60 -38.18
N PRO A 247 9.25 -19.07 -38.76
CA PRO A 247 9.91 -20.31 -38.35
C PRO A 247 10.26 -20.33 -36.86
N GLU A 248 10.21 -21.50 -36.22
CA GLU A 248 10.33 -21.60 -34.76
C GLU A 248 11.71 -21.16 -34.23
N ASP A 249 12.75 -21.36 -35.03
CA ASP A 249 14.13 -20.91 -34.81
C ASP A 249 14.33 -19.40 -34.98
N GLU A 250 13.46 -18.71 -35.73
CA GLU A 250 13.47 -17.25 -35.88
C GLU A 250 12.59 -16.51 -34.84
N ARG A 251 11.85 -17.23 -33.99
CA ARG A 251 10.93 -16.63 -33.02
C ARG A 251 11.66 -15.90 -31.89
N LEU A 252 10.98 -14.90 -31.33
CA LEU A 252 11.46 -14.25 -30.11
C LEU A 252 11.37 -15.21 -28.94
N ALA A 253 12.42 -15.23 -28.10
CA ALA A 253 12.45 -15.99 -26.84
C ALA A 253 11.45 -15.48 -25.76
N LEU A 254 10.57 -14.53 -26.09
CA LEU A 254 9.49 -13.96 -25.24
C LEU A 254 9.84 -13.69 -23.77
N SER A 255 11.09 -13.30 -23.54
CA SER A 255 11.67 -13.15 -22.20
C SER A 255 10.94 -12.10 -21.36
N THR A 256 11.13 -12.14 -20.05
CA THR A 256 10.68 -11.07 -19.13
C THR A 256 11.13 -9.69 -19.63
N GLY A 257 12.37 -9.57 -20.07
CA GLY A 257 12.91 -8.34 -20.66
C GLY A 257 12.33 -7.95 -22.03
N TRP A 258 11.66 -8.85 -22.77
CA TRP A 258 10.81 -8.47 -23.92
C TRP A 258 9.47 -7.95 -23.44
N LEU A 259 8.83 -8.66 -22.51
CA LEU A 259 7.50 -8.32 -22.00
C LEU A 259 7.48 -6.92 -21.37
N GLU A 260 8.43 -6.59 -20.50
CA GLU A 260 8.49 -5.28 -19.86
C GLU A 260 8.71 -4.12 -20.86
N ARG A 261 9.48 -4.35 -21.93
CA ARG A 261 9.64 -3.36 -23.01
C ARG A 261 8.37 -3.21 -23.84
N THR A 262 7.61 -4.29 -24.05
CA THR A 262 6.32 -4.24 -24.75
C THR A 262 5.24 -3.56 -23.88
N LYS A 263 5.14 -3.87 -22.59
CA LYS A 263 4.29 -3.16 -21.62
C LYS A 263 4.55 -1.65 -21.66
N HIS A 264 5.81 -1.24 -21.47
CA HIS A 264 6.20 0.17 -21.45
C HIS A 264 5.86 0.90 -22.76
N ARG A 265 6.06 0.25 -23.91
CA ARG A 265 5.76 0.84 -25.23
C ARG A 265 4.26 1.03 -25.46
N LEU A 266 3.45 0.07 -25.02
CA LEU A 266 1.99 0.12 -25.08
C LEU A 266 1.33 0.94 -23.96
N GLY A 267 2.12 1.59 -23.11
CA GLY A 267 1.61 2.33 -21.95
C GLY A 267 0.95 1.45 -20.87
N LEU A 268 1.05 0.13 -20.98
CA LEU A 268 0.45 -0.82 -20.04
C LEU A 268 1.13 -0.71 -18.68
N ARG A 269 0.32 -0.48 -17.64
CA ARG A 269 0.73 -0.50 -16.24
C ARG A 269 -0.01 -1.60 -15.53
N GLU A 270 0.70 -2.24 -14.60
CA GLU A 270 0.14 -3.27 -13.75
C GLU A 270 -0.60 -2.61 -12.59
N PHE A 271 -1.93 -2.76 -12.55
CA PHE A 271 -2.79 -2.24 -11.50
C PHE A 271 -3.41 -3.41 -10.73
N LYS A 272 -3.11 -3.52 -9.43
CA LYS A 272 -3.83 -4.45 -8.55
C LYS A 272 -5.27 -3.95 -8.45
N ARG A 273 -6.23 -4.70 -9.00
CA ARG A 273 -7.65 -4.42 -8.79
C ARG A 273 -8.02 -4.88 -7.38
N HIS A 274 -8.64 -3.99 -6.62
CA HIS A 274 -9.33 -4.36 -5.38
C HIS A 274 -10.65 -5.08 -5.72
N GLY A 275 -11.13 -5.92 -4.81
CA GLY A 275 -12.30 -6.80 -5.01
C GLY A 275 -13.64 -6.06 -5.11
N GLU A 276 -14.73 -6.76 -4.77
CA GLU A 276 -16.12 -6.30 -4.95
C GLU A 276 -16.43 -4.90 -4.37
N ALA A 277 -15.67 -4.46 -3.36
CA ALA A 277 -15.68 -3.09 -2.85
C ALA A 277 -15.58 -2.01 -3.95
N ALA A 278 -14.83 -2.25 -5.04
CA ALA A 278 -14.70 -1.32 -6.16
C ALA A 278 -15.92 -1.30 -7.11
N SER A 279 -16.89 -2.20 -6.93
CA SER A 279 -18.13 -2.33 -7.71
C SER A 279 -19.38 -1.87 -6.94
N ALA A 280 -19.24 -1.48 -5.66
CA ALA A 280 -20.34 -0.97 -4.85
C ALA A 280 -20.82 0.40 -5.39
N ASP A 281 -22.14 0.54 -5.57
CA ASP A 281 -22.76 1.81 -5.95
C ASP A 281 -22.63 2.84 -4.80
N PRO A 282 -22.03 4.02 -5.03
CA PRO A 282 -21.95 5.08 -4.03
C PRO A 282 -23.31 5.50 -3.45
N ILE A 283 -24.40 5.39 -4.23
CA ILE A 283 -25.76 5.69 -3.77
C ILE A 283 -26.20 4.64 -2.73
N ALA A 284 -25.96 3.35 -3.01
CA ALA A 284 -26.27 2.27 -2.08
C ALA A 284 -25.48 2.39 -0.76
N VAL A 285 -24.20 2.77 -0.83
CA VAL A 285 -23.36 3.04 0.36
C VAL A 285 -23.95 4.15 1.23
N GLU A 286 -24.37 5.28 0.64
CA GLU A 286 -24.92 6.39 1.44
C GLU A 286 -26.35 6.09 1.94
N MET A 287 -27.16 5.36 1.18
CA MET A 287 -28.45 4.84 1.67
C MET A 287 -28.29 3.92 2.88
N GLU A 288 -27.27 3.05 2.88
CA GLU A 288 -26.97 2.15 3.98
C GLU A 288 -26.46 2.90 5.22
N ARG A 289 -25.57 3.87 5.04
CA ARG A 289 -25.14 4.78 6.12
C ARG A 289 -26.34 5.48 6.76
N GLU A 290 -27.23 6.01 5.95
CA GLU A 290 -28.42 6.71 6.42
C GLU A 290 -29.43 5.78 7.12
N ARG A 291 -29.56 4.53 6.66
CA ARG A 291 -30.33 3.47 7.32
C ARG A 291 -29.80 3.19 8.73
N VAL A 292 -28.48 3.04 8.86
CA VAL A 292 -27.81 2.73 10.14
C VAL A 292 -27.85 3.93 11.10
N LYS A 293 -27.64 5.17 10.62
CA LYS A 293 -27.83 6.39 11.43
C LYS A 293 -29.23 6.45 12.04
N LYS A 294 -30.28 6.31 11.21
CA LYS A 294 -31.69 6.34 11.65
C LYS A 294 -32.02 5.23 12.65
N LEU A 295 -31.43 4.05 12.50
CA LEU A 295 -31.56 2.95 13.46
C LEU A 295 -30.96 3.31 14.82
N ILE A 296 -29.75 3.86 14.84
CA ILE A 296 -29.05 4.28 16.07
C ILE A 296 -29.87 5.35 16.81
N GLU A 297 -30.34 6.38 16.09
CA GLU A 297 -31.14 7.46 16.68
C GLU A 297 -32.50 6.96 17.19
N LYS A 298 -33.23 6.18 16.39
CA LYS A 298 -34.53 5.63 16.78
C LYS A 298 -34.43 4.68 17.98
N GLY A 299 -33.31 3.94 18.09
CA GLY A 299 -33.02 3.08 19.23
C GLY A 299 -32.53 3.82 20.48
N GLY A 300 -32.21 5.11 20.39
CA GLY A 300 -31.65 5.90 21.49
C GLY A 300 -30.25 5.43 21.93
N TYR A 301 -29.51 4.74 21.06
CA TYR A 301 -28.22 4.14 21.41
C TYR A 301 -27.12 5.21 21.54
N LYS A 302 -26.30 5.09 22.60
CA LYS A 302 -25.10 5.91 22.81
C LYS A 302 -23.89 5.25 22.15
N ALA A 303 -22.87 6.02 21.77
CA ALA A 303 -21.64 5.49 21.14
C ALA A 303 -21.04 4.27 21.87
N ARG A 304 -20.93 4.33 23.19
CA ARG A 304 -20.42 3.24 24.06
C ARG A 304 -21.22 1.93 23.99
N ASP A 305 -22.45 2.00 23.49
CA ASP A 305 -23.48 0.95 23.44
C ASP A 305 -23.79 0.55 21.98
N VAL A 306 -23.11 1.13 20.97
CA VAL A 306 -23.12 0.68 19.57
C VAL A 306 -21.81 -0.04 19.30
N TYR A 307 -21.90 -1.30 18.89
CA TYR A 307 -20.77 -2.19 18.60
C TYR A 307 -20.75 -2.60 17.13
N ASN A 308 -19.57 -2.96 16.67
CA ASN A 308 -19.34 -3.61 15.41
C ASN A 308 -18.53 -4.88 15.63
N MET A 309 -18.89 -5.96 14.93
CA MET A 309 -18.20 -7.25 14.93
C MET A 309 -17.89 -7.71 13.50
N ASP A 310 -16.75 -8.38 13.37
CA ASP A 310 -16.20 -8.89 12.11
C ASP A 310 -15.06 -9.90 12.39
N GLU A 311 -14.75 -10.73 11.40
CA GLU A 311 -13.69 -11.74 11.46
C GLU A 311 -12.48 -11.41 10.60
N THR A 312 -11.29 -11.84 11.04
CA THR A 312 -10.11 -11.88 10.17
C THR A 312 -9.33 -13.18 10.28
N GLY A 313 -8.78 -13.63 9.15
CA GLY A 313 -7.75 -14.66 9.13
C GLY A 313 -6.38 -14.08 9.51
N LEU A 314 -5.64 -14.80 10.33
CA LEU A 314 -4.25 -14.50 10.68
C LEU A 314 -3.40 -15.77 10.49
N PHE A 315 -2.48 -15.77 9.52
CA PHE A 315 -1.42 -16.78 9.48
C PHE A 315 -0.29 -16.37 10.42
N TYR A 316 -0.36 -16.88 11.66
CA TYR A 316 0.51 -16.46 12.76
C TYR A 316 1.96 -16.93 12.59
N GLY A 317 2.18 -18.07 11.91
CA GLY A 317 3.50 -18.62 11.58
C GLY A 317 4.03 -18.23 10.21
N PHE A 318 3.38 -17.28 9.52
CA PHE A 318 3.76 -16.88 8.17
C PHE A 318 4.98 -15.96 8.21
N ALA A 319 6.15 -16.53 7.97
CA ALA A 319 7.37 -15.80 7.66
C ALA A 319 7.18 -14.92 6.41
N PRO A 320 7.96 -13.84 6.23
CA PRO A 320 7.98 -13.09 4.98
C PRO A 320 8.31 -14.00 3.79
N ASP A 321 7.40 -14.08 2.81
CA ASP A 321 7.52 -14.96 1.63
C ASP A 321 8.58 -14.46 0.63
N ARG A 322 8.94 -13.17 0.72
CA ARG A 322 9.93 -12.50 -0.11
C ARG A 322 11.10 -12.03 0.75
N GLY A 323 12.14 -12.87 0.75
CA GLY A 323 13.42 -12.61 1.39
C GLY A 323 14.31 -11.68 0.57
N LEU A 324 15.24 -11.05 1.28
CA LEU A 324 16.08 -10.00 0.74
C LEU A 324 17.54 -10.46 0.75
N SER A 325 18.09 -10.77 -0.43
CA SER A 325 19.35 -11.51 -0.57
C SER A 325 20.12 -11.09 -1.82
N ASN A 326 21.44 -11.14 -1.72
CA ASN A 326 22.42 -10.95 -2.79
C ASN A 326 22.42 -12.12 -3.81
N GLU A 327 21.87 -13.27 -3.44
CA GLU A 327 21.78 -14.46 -4.29
C GLU A 327 20.36 -15.07 -4.26
N LYS A 328 20.08 -15.98 -5.19
CA LYS A 328 18.81 -16.72 -5.17
C LYS A 328 18.84 -17.81 -4.11
N SER A 329 18.36 -17.49 -2.92
CA SER A 329 18.08 -18.45 -1.85
C SER A 329 16.70 -19.10 -2.05
N SER A 330 16.55 -20.34 -1.59
CA SER A 330 15.24 -20.97 -1.43
C SER A 330 14.45 -20.25 -0.33
N GLY A 331 13.19 -19.92 -0.59
CA GLY A 331 12.32 -19.28 0.40
C GLY A 331 12.15 -20.12 1.65
N VAL A 332 12.10 -19.49 2.82
CA VAL A 332 11.78 -20.16 4.08
C VAL A 332 10.33 -20.63 4.01
N LYS A 333 10.08 -21.93 4.24
CA LYS A 333 8.74 -22.52 4.25
C LYS A 333 7.99 -22.07 5.50
N GLY A 334 7.43 -20.87 5.47
CA GLY A 334 6.58 -20.34 6.54
C GLY A 334 5.37 -21.24 6.79
N SER A 335 4.98 -21.37 8.07
CA SER A 335 3.80 -22.13 8.44
C SER A 335 2.53 -21.42 7.96
N LYS A 336 1.73 -22.11 7.14
CA LYS A 336 0.43 -21.64 6.65
C LYS A 336 -0.72 -21.96 7.63
N VAL A 337 -0.42 -22.23 8.91
CA VAL A 337 -1.48 -22.46 9.90
C VAL A 337 -2.20 -21.14 10.18
N ARG A 338 -3.50 -21.12 9.87
CA ARG A 338 -4.42 -19.99 10.04
C ARG A 338 -5.17 -20.13 11.37
N LEU A 339 -5.28 -19.02 12.08
CA LEU A 339 -6.32 -18.82 13.10
C LEU A 339 -7.31 -17.79 12.56
N THR A 340 -8.58 -17.93 12.91
CA THR A 340 -9.59 -16.88 12.70
C THR A 340 -9.80 -16.16 14.02
N TYR A 341 -9.82 -14.82 13.98
CA TYR A 341 -10.11 -13.95 15.12
C TYR A 341 -11.38 -13.16 14.81
N ALA A 342 -12.43 -13.35 15.62
CA ALA A 342 -13.56 -12.43 15.63
C ALA A 342 -13.31 -11.31 16.65
N PHE A 343 -13.46 -10.07 16.22
CA PHE A 343 -13.33 -8.88 17.06
C PHE A 343 -14.68 -8.21 17.25
N ALA A 344 -14.89 -7.59 18.41
CA ALA A 344 -16.04 -6.73 18.64
C ALA A 344 -15.64 -5.47 19.41
N VAL A 345 -16.01 -4.29 18.90
CA VAL A 345 -15.58 -2.98 19.42
C VAL A 345 -16.70 -1.97 19.40
N ASN A 346 -16.75 -1.05 20.38
CA ASN A 346 -17.76 0.01 20.41
C ASN A 346 -17.33 1.32 19.70
N ALA A 347 -18.33 2.14 19.38
CA ALA A 347 -18.17 3.32 18.54
C ALA A 347 -17.35 4.47 19.16
N ASP A 348 -17.29 4.56 20.49
CA ASP A 348 -16.39 5.51 21.18
C ASP A 348 -15.01 4.93 21.50
N GLY A 349 -14.74 3.67 21.17
CA GLY A 349 -13.49 2.99 21.46
C GLY A 349 -13.21 2.74 22.93
N SER A 350 -14.16 3.02 23.84
CA SER A 350 -14.00 2.79 25.28
C SER A 350 -13.96 1.31 25.66
N HIS A 351 -14.47 0.42 24.80
CA HIS A 351 -14.51 -1.00 25.04
C HIS A 351 -14.24 -1.82 23.77
N LYS A 352 -13.25 -2.71 23.87
CA LYS A 352 -12.96 -3.79 22.93
C LYS A 352 -13.16 -5.11 23.68
N LEU A 353 -13.90 -6.05 23.11
CA LEU A 353 -14.03 -7.38 23.69
C LEU A 353 -12.71 -8.15 23.59
N GLU A 354 -12.57 -9.19 24.41
CA GLU A 354 -11.55 -10.21 24.20
C GLU A 354 -11.80 -10.90 22.84
N PRO A 355 -10.78 -11.05 21.97
CA PRO A 355 -10.97 -11.67 20.65
C PRO A 355 -11.41 -13.12 20.77
N PHE A 356 -12.44 -13.50 20.02
CA PHE A 356 -12.81 -14.91 19.92
C PHE A 356 -11.90 -15.59 18.90
N VAL A 357 -11.08 -16.53 19.36
CA VAL A 357 -10.10 -17.25 18.54
C VAL A 357 -10.65 -18.61 18.10
N ILE A 358 -10.57 -18.92 16.81
CA ILE A 358 -10.97 -20.21 16.25
C ILE A 358 -9.76 -20.85 15.53
N GLY A 359 -9.44 -22.09 15.90
CA GLY A 359 -8.39 -22.89 15.26
C GLY A 359 -8.87 -24.29 14.82
N LYS A 360 -7.94 -25.15 14.41
CA LYS A 360 -8.24 -26.54 14.00
C LYS A 360 -8.28 -27.52 15.19
N ALA A 361 -7.18 -27.62 15.92
CA ALA A 361 -7.02 -28.57 17.02
C ALA A 361 -7.86 -28.19 18.24
N LYS A 362 -8.51 -29.18 18.87
CA LYS A 362 -9.28 -28.99 20.11
C LYS A 362 -8.40 -28.61 21.30
N GLN A 363 -7.22 -29.21 21.37
CA GLN A 363 -6.20 -28.92 22.36
C GLN A 363 -4.81 -28.92 21.70
N PRO A 364 -4.38 -27.80 21.09
CA PRO A 364 -3.06 -27.68 20.47
C PRO A 364 -1.95 -28.11 21.43
N ARG A 365 -0.94 -28.84 20.93
CA ARG A 365 0.18 -29.36 21.75
C ARG A 365 0.87 -28.24 22.57
N SER A 366 0.99 -27.05 21.98
CA SER A 366 1.54 -25.85 22.61
C SER A 366 0.82 -25.38 23.89
N PHE A 367 -0.44 -25.77 24.11
CA PHE A 367 -1.20 -25.44 25.32
C PHE A 367 -0.72 -26.23 26.54
N ASP A 368 0.04 -27.32 26.33
CA ASP A 368 0.65 -28.13 27.39
C ASP A 368 -0.42 -28.66 28.37
N ARG A 369 -1.37 -29.42 27.80
CA ARG A 369 -2.53 -30.06 28.48
C ARG A 369 -3.47 -29.13 29.25
N ARG A 370 -3.26 -27.81 29.22
CA ARG A 370 -4.18 -26.81 29.79
C ARG A 370 -5.32 -26.49 28.82
N THR A 371 -6.40 -25.94 29.36
CA THR A 371 -7.49 -25.36 28.57
C THR A 371 -7.13 -23.95 28.13
N ALA A 372 -7.71 -23.47 27.03
CA ALA A 372 -7.51 -22.09 26.59
C ALA A 372 -7.97 -21.05 27.63
N ALA A 373 -9.06 -21.33 28.34
CA ALA A 373 -9.55 -20.47 29.43
C ALA A 373 -8.51 -20.34 30.56
N ALA A 374 -7.83 -21.44 30.94
CA ALA A 374 -6.72 -21.39 31.91
C ALA A 374 -5.46 -20.68 31.37
N LEU A 375 -5.38 -20.41 30.08
CA LEU A 375 -4.35 -19.62 29.42
C LEU A 375 -4.78 -18.16 29.18
N GLY A 376 -6.02 -17.79 29.55
CA GLY A 376 -6.59 -16.45 29.34
C GLY A 376 -7.05 -16.18 27.91
N PHE A 377 -7.61 -17.18 27.23
CA PHE A 377 -8.15 -17.05 25.87
C PHE A 377 -9.53 -17.70 25.70
N TYR A 378 -10.46 -16.97 25.10
CA TYR A 378 -11.69 -17.51 24.53
C TYR A 378 -11.41 -18.17 23.17
N TYR A 379 -11.18 -19.49 23.21
CA TYR A 379 -10.84 -20.32 22.04
C TYR A 379 -11.87 -21.41 21.78
N ARG A 380 -12.21 -21.63 20.50
CA ARG A 380 -12.95 -22.81 20.02
C ARG A 380 -12.23 -23.40 18.80
N ASN A 381 -12.70 -24.55 18.33
CA ASN A 381 -12.08 -25.23 17.20
C ASN A 381 -13.10 -25.88 16.26
N ASN A 382 -12.71 -26.03 14.99
CA ASN A 382 -13.35 -26.91 14.00
C ASN A 382 -12.37 -27.18 12.86
N ALA A 383 -12.61 -28.20 12.03
CA ALA A 383 -11.66 -28.65 11.00
C ALA A 383 -11.22 -27.56 9.99
N LYS A 384 -12.07 -26.55 9.74
CA LYS A 384 -11.80 -25.42 8.82
C LYS A 384 -11.19 -24.20 9.53
N ALA A 385 -11.22 -24.14 10.86
CA ALA A 385 -10.88 -22.97 11.69
C ALA A 385 -11.69 -21.69 11.35
N TRP A 386 -12.97 -21.83 10.96
CA TRP A 386 -13.84 -20.73 10.55
C TRP A 386 -15.00 -20.47 11.52
N MET A 387 -15.66 -19.31 11.44
CA MET A 387 -16.89 -19.07 12.18
C MET A 387 -18.02 -19.99 11.69
N THR A 388 -18.84 -20.50 12.61
CA THR A 388 -20.03 -21.31 12.32
C THR A 388 -21.19 -20.83 13.17
N THR A 389 -22.44 -21.08 12.75
CA THR A 389 -23.62 -20.65 13.50
C THR A 389 -23.64 -21.14 14.94
N VAL A 390 -23.13 -22.35 15.21
CA VAL A 390 -23.06 -22.90 16.58
C VAL A 390 -22.10 -22.07 17.44
N LEU A 391 -20.91 -21.78 16.93
CA LEU A 391 -19.89 -20.99 17.63
C LEU A 391 -20.31 -19.52 17.80
N TYR A 392 -20.92 -18.93 16.77
CA TYR A 392 -21.47 -17.57 16.82
C TYR A 392 -22.57 -17.46 17.88
N ARG A 393 -23.53 -18.40 17.90
CA ARG A 393 -24.61 -18.47 18.89
C ARG A 393 -24.06 -18.65 20.31
N GLU A 394 -23.09 -19.54 20.51
CA GLU A 394 -22.44 -19.73 21.82
C GLU A 394 -21.81 -18.42 22.34
N TRP A 395 -21.06 -17.72 21.48
CA TRP A 395 -20.40 -16.46 21.81
C TRP A 395 -21.40 -15.34 22.13
N ILE A 396 -22.41 -15.13 21.28
CA ILE A 396 -23.36 -14.02 21.46
C ILE A 396 -24.31 -14.25 22.64
N THR A 397 -24.76 -15.48 22.89
CA THR A 397 -25.58 -15.79 24.08
C THR A 397 -24.80 -15.60 25.38
N LYS A 398 -23.50 -15.93 25.42
CA LYS A 398 -22.62 -15.62 26.56
C LYS A 398 -22.54 -14.11 26.79
N TRP A 399 -22.31 -13.34 25.74
CA TRP A 399 -22.20 -11.88 25.85
C TRP A 399 -23.53 -11.20 26.24
N ASP A 400 -24.67 -11.69 25.74
CA ASP A 400 -26.00 -11.21 26.13
C ASP A 400 -26.26 -11.43 27.63
N ALA A 401 -25.86 -12.58 28.17
CA ALA A 401 -25.95 -12.86 29.61
C ALA A 401 -25.06 -11.92 30.45
N GLU A 402 -23.84 -11.61 30.00
CA GLU A 402 -22.95 -10.63 30.65
C GLU A 402 -23.57 -9.22 30.63
N LEU A 403 -24.16 -8.80 29.50
CA LEU A 403 -24.84 -7.51 29.38
C LEU A 403 -26.14 -7.44 30.21
N ARG A 404 -26.85 -8.55 30.36
CA ARG A 404 -28.02 -8.68 31.23
C ARG A 404 -27.64 -8.49 32.70
N LEU A 405 -26.56 -9.11 33.15
CA LEU A 405 -26.01 -8.89 34.50
C LEU A 405 -25.54 -7.43 34.71
N ALA A 406 -25.00 -6.80 33.67
CA ALA A 406 -24.61 -5.38 33.70
C ALA A 406 -25.79 -4.39 33.54
N ASN A 407 -27.02 -4.88 33.32
CA ASN A 407 -28.19 -4.08 32.93
C ASN A 407 -27.91 -3.11 31.77
N ARG A 408 -27.15 -3.56 30.76
CA ARG A 408 -26.83 -2.81 29.54
C ARG A 408 -27.57 -3.38 28.35
N ARG A 409 -27.96 -2.52 27.41
CA ARG A 409 -28.47 -2.91 26.09
C ARG A 409 -27.58 -2.31 25.02
N VAL A 410 -27.29 -3.09 23.97
CA VAL A 410 -26.36 -2.70 22.91
C VAL A 410 -26.93 -3.03 21.53
N LEU A 411 -26.46 -2.28 20.53
CA LEU A 411 -26.63 -2.60 19.12
C LEU A 411 -25.36 -3.25 18.60
N LEU A 412 -25.46 -4.41 17.95
CA LEU A 412 -24.35 -5.09 17.27
C LEU A 412 -24.54 -4.97 15.74
N LEU A 413 -23.56 -4.38 15.07
CA LEU A 413 -23.49 -4.26 13.63
C LEU A 413 -22.47 -5.25 13.06
N GLN A 414 -22.86 -6.04 12.07
CA GLN A 414 -22.04 -7.09 11.47
C GLN A 414 -22.37 -7.24 9.98
N ASP A 415 -21.63 -8.07 9.24
CA ASP A 415 -21.97 -8.34 7.85
C ASP A 415 -23.23 -9.24 7.70
N ASN A 416 -23.49 -9.74 6.49
CA ASN A 416 -24.60 -10.64 6.22
C ASN A 416 -24.14 -12.08 5.97
N PHE A 417 -23.06 -12.53 6.62
CA PHE A 417 -22.55 -13.89 6.48
C PHE A 417 -23.55 -14.90 7.07
N SER A 418 -23.71 -16.05 6.39
CA SER A 418 -24.73 -17.05 6.75
C SER A 418 -24.53 -17.69 8.13
N ALA A 419 -23.30 -17.66 8.68
CA ALA A 419 -23.06 -18.12 10.03
C ALA A 419 -23.59 -17.16 11.11
N HIS A 420 -23.72 -15.87 10.81
CA HIS A 420 -24.11 -14.81 11.76
C HIS A 420 -25.63 -14.76 12.00
N ASN A 421 -26.19 -15.92 12.30
CA ASN A 421 -27.60 -16.14 12.60
C ASN A 421 -27.80 -16.18 14.13
N PRO A 422 -28.22 -15.07 14.77
CA PRO A 422 -28.44 -15.02 16.22
C PRO A 422 -29.57 -15.97 16.65
N PRO A 423 -29.65 -16.33 17.94
CA PRO A 423 -30.82 -17.00 18.48
C PRO A 423 -31.94 -15.99 18.74
N ASP A 424 -33.19 -16.45 18.74
CA ASP A 424 -34.38 -15.59 18.84
C ASP A 424 -34.63 -15.03 20.26
N ASP A 425 -33.86 -15.48 21.26
CA ASP A 425 -34.05 -15.20 22.69
C ASP A 425 -33.08 -14.15 23.29
N LEU A 426 -32.30 -13.44 22.45
CA LEU A 426 -31.44 -12.35 22.91
C LEU A 426 -32.25 -11.20 23.52
N THR A 427 -31.92 -10.80 24.77
CA THR A 427 -32.69 -9.78 25.51
C THR A 427 -32.00 -8.43 25.63
N ASN A 428 -30.69 -8.39 25.40
CA ASN A 428 -29.81 -7.25 25.67
C ASN A 428 -28.98 -6.83 24.45
N ILE A 429 -28.77 -7.72 23.47
CA ILE A 429 -28.13 -7.41 22.19
C ILE A 429 -29.20 -7.33 21.09
N THR A 430 -29.33 -6.16 20.45
CA THR A 430 -30.01 -6.05 19.14
C THR A 430 -28.99 -6.26 18.04
N VAL A 431 -29.17 -7.26 17.18
CA VAL A 431 -28.27 -7.56 16.07
C VAL A 431 -28.83 -6.98 14.77
N VAL A 432 -28.01 -6.28 13.99
CA VAL A 432 -28.36 -5.79 12.65
C VAL A 432 -27.23 -6.03 11.67
N ASN A 433 -27.54 -6.77 10.61
CA ASN A 433 -26.64 -7.01 9.50
C ASN A 433 -26.59 -5.79 8.57
N PHE A 434 -25.42 -5.54 7.97
CA PHE A 434 -25.27 -4.62 6.86
C PHE A 434 -25.85 -5.20 5.56
N THR A 435 -26.26 -4.34 4.64
CA THR A 435 -26.65 -4.74 3.29
C THR A 435 -25.44 -5.36 2.56
N ALA A 436 -25.68 -6.44 1.82
CA ALA A 436 -24.63 -7.20 1.12
C ALA A 436 -23.77 -6.32 0.18
N ASN A 437 -22.50 -6.69 0.03
CA ASN A 437 -21.50 -6.04 -0.84
C ASN A 437 -21.13 -4.59 -0.47
N LEU A 438 -21.66 -4.04 0.64
CA LEU A 438 -21.32 -2.70 1.12
C LEU A 438 -20.32 -2.69 2.29
N THR A 439 -20.04 -3.86 2.90
CA THR A 439 -19.24 -4.03 4.12
C THR A 439 -17.96 -3.20 4.11
N ALA A 440 -17.09 -3.37 3.11
CA ALA A 440 -15.82 -2.65 2.98
C ALA A 440 -15.92 -1.10 3.03
N HIS A 441 -17.11 -0.50 2.85
CA HIS A 441 -17.37 0.93 2.95
C HIS A 441 -18.08 1.37 4.25
N VAL A 442 -18.71 0.43 4.96
CA VAL A 442 -19.58 0.69 6.12
C VAL A 442 -19.18 -0.03 7.42
N GLN A 443 -18.37 -1.11 7.36
CA GLN A 443 -17.81 -1.85 8.49
C GLN A 443 -16.65 -1.07 9.15
N PRO A 444 -16.77 -0.61 10.41
CA PRO A 444 -15.65 0.01 11.13
C PRO A 444 -14.40 -0.88 11.27
N LEU A 445 -14.57 -2.20 11.40
CA LEU A 445 -13.47 -3.15 11.55
C LEU A 445 -12.62 -3.28 10.28
N ASP A 446 -13.27 -3.45 9.11
CA ASP A 446 -12.68 -3.30 7.77
C ASP A 446 -12.09 -1.90 7.54
N GLY A 447 -12.74 -0.86 8.08
CA GLY A 447 -12.36 0.56 7.97
C GLY A 447 -11.00 0.95 8.56
N GLY A 448 -10.20 -0.02 9.01
CA GLY A 448 -8.79 0.14 9.37
C GLY A 448 -8.39 -0.50 10.70
N ILE A 449 -9.34 -0.93 11.53
CA ILE A 449 -9.07 -1.49 12.87
C ILE A 449 -8.37 -2.85 12.74
N ILE A 450 -8.88 -3.75 11.88
CA ILE A 450 -8.26 -5.06 11.59
C ILE A 450 -6.86 -4.88 11.00
N ARG A 451 -6.69 -3.93 10.06
CA ARG A 451 -5.39 -3.58 9.46
C ARG A 451 -4.39 -3.11 10.52
N CYS A 452 -4.82 -2.24 11.43
CA CYS A 452 -4.01 -1.76 12.55
C CYS A 452 -3.60 -2.92 13.48
N PHE A 453 -4.54 -3.80 13.86
CA PHE A 453 -4.24 -5.02 14.62
C PHE A 453 -3.18 -5.89 13.91
N LYS A 454 -3.32 -6.15 12.61
CA LYS A 454 -2.34 -6.93 11.83
C LYS A 454 -0.97 -6.23 11.78
N ALA A 455 -0.92 -4.91 11.72
CA ALA A 455 0.34 -4.15 11.75
C ALA A 455 1.06 -4.31 13.10
N HIS A 456 0.35 -4.16 14.22
CA HIS A 456 0.89 -4.43 15.55
C HIS A 456 1.36 -5.89 15.70
N TYR A 457 0.60 -6.84 15.17
CA TYR A 457 0.98 -8.25 15.16
C TYR A 457 2.29 -8.49 14.40
N ARG A 458 2.38 -8.03 13.15
CA ARG A 458 3.56 -8.18 12.29
C ARG A 458 4.78 -7.47 12.87
N SER A 459 4.61 -6.30 13.48
CA SER A 459 5.68 -5.56 14.18
C SER A 459 6.27 -6.38 15.33
N ARG A 460 5.42 -6.96 16.18
CA ARG A 460 5.83 -7.82 17.30
C ARG A 460 6.43 -9.16 16.85
N PHE A 461 5.88 -9.78 15.81
CA PHE A 461 6.44 -11.00 15.22
C PHE A 461 7.84 -10.76 14.63
N THR A 462 8.01 -9.63 13.94
CA THR A 462 9.31 -9.18 13.42
C THR A 462 10.30 -8.89 14.55
N GLN A 463 9.86 -8.26 15.65
CA GLN A 463 10.71 -8.06 16.82
C GLN A 463 11.16 -9.38 17.44
N ARG A 464 10.26 -10.36 17.62
CA ARG A 464 10.62 -11.70 18.09
C ARG A 464 11.67 -12.37 17.19
N ALA A 465 11.60 -12.18 15.87
CA ALA A 465 12.61 -12.68 14.95
C ALA A 465 13.99 -12.02 15.16
N ILE A 466 14.03 -10.71 15.41
CA ILE A 466 15.26 -9.98 15.80
C ILE A 466 15.80 -10.52 17.14
N ASP A 467 14.95 -10.64 18.15
CA ASP A 467 15.34 -11.11 19.48
C ASP A 467 15.87 -12.57 19.43
N ASN A 468 15.30 -13.41 18.56
CA ASN A 468 15.77 -14.77 18.32
C ASN A 468 17.14 -14.81 17.62
N TYR A 469 17.38 -13.93 16.64
CA TYR A 469 18.69 -13.78 15.99
C TYR A 469 19.75 -13.31 16.99
N ASP A 470 19.46 -12.29 17.80
CA ASP A 470 20.37 -11.75 18.82
C ASP A 470 20.68 -12.79 19.93
N ARG A 471 19.79 -13.77 20.13
CA ARG A 471 19.99 -14.93 21.02
C ARG A 471 20.77 -16.09 20.38
N GLY A 472 21.17 -15.97 19.12
CA GLY A 472 21.90 -17.02 18.40
C GLY A 472 21.06 -18.23 17.98
N ILE A 473 19.74 -18.08 17.86
CA ILE A 473 18.87 -19.14 17.31
C ILE A 473 19.22 -19.36 15.83
N THR A 474 19.21 -20.63 15.42
CA THR A 474 19.45 -21.10 14.05
C THR A 474 18.55 -20.36 13.04
N PRO A 475 19.07 -19.87 11.89
CA PRO A 475 18.28 -19.13 10.91
C PRO A 475 17.02 -19.85 10.39
N ALA A 476 17.02 -21.18 10.40
CA ALA A 476 15.85 -22.00 10.06
C ALA A 476 14.69 -21.82 11.07
N ASP A 477 15.00 -21.55 12.34
CA ASP A 477 14.07 -21.55 13.46
C ASP A 477 13.67 -20.15 13.95
N ILE A 478 14.30 -19.10 13.43
CA ILE A 478 14.02 -17.70 13.81
C ILE A 478 12.52 -17.36 13.72
N TYR A 479 11.86 -17.81 12.65
CA TYR A 479 10.44 -17.59 12.39
C TYR A 479 9.52 -18.68 12.96
N ASN A 480 10.07 -19.78 13.49
CA ASN A 480 9.26 -20.85 14.08
C ASN A 480 8.57 -20.32 15.34
N ILE A 481 7.25 -20.50 15.40
CA ILE A 481 6.37 -19.99 16.45
C ILE A 481 5.22 -20.98 16.64
N ASN A 482 4.94 -21.32 17.90
CA ASN A 482 3.82 -22.21 18.22
C ASN A 482 2.51 -21.42 18.40
N GLN A 483 1.37 -22.11 18.32
CA GLN A 483 0.05 -21.45 18.38
C GLN A 483 -0.14 -20.57 19.64
N LEU A 484 0.28 -21.04 20.81
CA LEU A 484 0.17 -20.28 22.06
C LEU A 484 0.99 -18.98 22.04
N GLU A 485 2.20 -19.00 21.49
CA GLU A 485 3.00 -17.79 21.27
C GLU A 485 2.34 -16.85 20.26
N GLY A 486 1.81 -17.39 19.16
CA GLY A 486 1.04 -16.63 18.18
C GLY A 486 -0.16 -15.91 18.80
N MET A 487 -0.96 -16.62 19.60
CA MET A 487 -2.11 -16.07 20.34
C MET A 487 -1.68 -15.01 21.37
N ARG A 488 -0.56 -15.18 22.05
CA ARG A 488 -0.01 -14.16 22.98
C ARG A 488 0.43 -12.88 22.27
N ILE A 489 1.07 -13.00 21.10
CA ILE A 489 1.42 -11.83 20.28
C ILE A 489 0.15 -11.14 19.78
N ALA A 490 -0.87 -11.90 19.34
CA ALA A 490 -2.16 -11.36 18.93
C ALA A 490 -2.88 -10.61 20.07
N ALA A 491 -2.96 -11.17 21.28
CA ALA A 491 -3.54 -10.46 22.42
C ALA A 491 -2.73 -9.22 22.84
N ALA A 492 -1.41 -9.21 22.63
CA ALA A 492 -0.57 -8.04 22.85
C ALA A 492 -0.79 -6.95 21.77
N ALA A 493 -0.96 -7.35 20.51
CA ALA A 493 -1.29 -6.46 19.39
C ALA A 493 -2.71 -5.87 19.52
N TRP A 494 -3.70 -6.69 19.91
CA TRP A 494 -5.07 -6.23 20.10
C TRP A 494 -5.21 -5.19 21.20
N ARG A 495 -4.42 -5.30 22.27
CA ARG A 495 -4.38 -4.30 23.34
C ARG A 495 -3.83 -2.95 22.86
N GLU A 496 -2.87 -2.94 21.94
CA GLU A 496 -2.23 -1.73 21.40
C GLU A 496 -3.12 -0.89 20.47
N VAL A 497 -4.15 -1.47 19.85
CA VAL A 497 -5.08 -0.72 18.98
C VAL A 497 -5.81 0.37 19.78
N ASP A 498 -5.44 1.64 19.60
CA ASP A 498 -5.91 2.72 20.47
C ASP A 498 -7.39 3.09 20.26
N ALA A 499 -8.04 3.59 21.32
CA ALA A 499 -9.41 4.08 21.28
C ALA A 499 -9.61 5.26 20.30
N SER A 500 -8.57 6.05 20.05
CA SER A 500 -8.56 7.07 18.99
C SER A 500 -8.62 6.43 17.60
N THR A 501 -7.86 5.37 17.31
CA THR A 501 -7.91 4.66 16.03
C THR A 501 -9.32 4.11 15.78
N ILE A 502 -9.93 3.47 16.77
CA ILE A 502 -11.30 2.96 16.70
C ILE A 502 -12.28 4.09 16.34
N ARG A 503 -12.30 5.18 17.11
CA ARG A 503 -13.17 6.34 16.84
C ARG A 503 -12.97 6.96 15.46
N HIS A 504 -11.73 6.99 14.97
CA HIS A 504 -11.44 7.48 13.62
C HIS A 504 -12.00 6.55 12.54
N CYS A 505 -11.86 5.23 12.67
CA CYS A 505 -12.46 4.26 11.74
C CYS A 505 -13.99 4.35 11.73
N TRP A 506 -14.64 4.42 12.89
CA TRP A 506 -16.09 4.63 13.01
C TRP A 506 -16.56 5.95 12.37
N ARG A 507 -15.79 7.04 12.54
CA ARG A 507 -16.07 8.32 11.88
C ARG A 507 -15.84 8.26 10.37
N HIS A 508 -14.83 7.52 9.91
CA HIS A 508 -14.48 7.37 8.50
C HIS A 508 -15.56 6.63 7.70
N VAL A 509 -16.12 5.54 8.24
CA VAL A 509 -17.21 4.80 7.57
C VAL A 509 -18.55 5.55 7.55
N GLY A 510 -18.70 6.60 8.36
CA GLY A 510 -19.81 7.56 8.26
C GLY A 510 -21.19 7.04 8.69
N ILE A 511 -21.26 5.93 9.44
CA ILE A 511 -22.53 5.30 9.88
C ILE A 511 -23.10 5.87 11.19
N LEU A 512 -22.35 6.72 11.89
CA LEU A 512 -22.80 7.32 13.15
C LEU A 512 -23.57 8.64 12.92
N PRO A 513 -24.64 8.92 13.68
CA PRO A 513 -25.36 10.19 13.60
C PRO A 513 -24.58 11.33 14.27
N GLU A 514 -24.78 12.57 13.82
CA GLU A 514 -24.09 13.75 14.39
C GLU A 514 -24.37 13.95 15.88
N SER A 515 -25.59 13.64 16.31
CA SER A 515 -26.08 13.70 17.70
C SER A 515 -25.24 12.85 18.69
N VAL A 516 -24.54 11.83 18.19
CA VAL A 516 -23.71 10.92 19.00
C VAL A 516 -22.33 11.51 19.31
N PHE A 517 -21.83 12.46 18.53
CA PHE A 517 -20.53 13.11 18.76
C PHE A 517 -20.59 14.23 19.81
N SER A 518 -21.76 14.85 20.01
CA SER A 518 -21.96 16.08 20.80
C SER A 518 -21.70 15.96 22.31
N ASN A 519 -21.62 14.75 22.85
CA ASN A 519 -21.46 14.50 24.30
C ASN A 519 -20.04 14.09 24.73
N SER A 520 -19.05 14.16 23.83
CA SER A 520 -17.65 13.88 24.17
C SER A 520 -16.93 15.15 24.66
N GLN A 521 -16.90 15.38 25.98
CA GLN A 521 -15.89 16.29 26.54
C GLN A 521 -14.50 15.74 26.19
N PRO A 522 -13.55 16.60 25.77
CA PRO A 522 -12.18 16.17 25.55
C PRO A 522 -11.56 15.80 26.91
N ALA A 523 -11.30 14.50 27.11
CA ALA A 523 -10.45 14.05 28.20
C ALA A 523 -9.10 14.78 28.10
N THR A 524 -8.55 15.17 29.24
CA THR A 524 -7.35 16.01 29.34
C THR A 524 -6.11 15.18 28.97
N ILE A 525 -5.80 15.10 27.67
CA ILE A 525 -4.58 14.46 27.16
C ILE A 525 -3.39 15.40 27.40
N PRO A 526 -2.23 14.90 27.89
CA PRO A 526 -1.01 15.70 28.01
C PRO A 526 -0.59 16.32 26.66
N VAL A 527 -0.15 17.58 26.69
CA VAL A 527 0.08 18.42 25.49
C VAL A 527 1.40 18.08 24.78
N ALA A 528 1.50 16.84 24.29
CA ALA A 528 2.57 16.37 23.41
C ALA A 528 2.03 15.83 22.06
N SER A 529 0.72 15.53 21.96
CA SER A 529 0.10 14.89 20.80
C SER A 529 -0.87 15.81 20.02
N LEU A 530 -0.78 17.13 20.21
CA LEU A 530 -1.81 18.11 19.81
C LEU A 530 -1.43 19.03 18.63
N LEU A 531 -0.61 18.56 17.69
CA LEU A 531 -0.45 19.24 16.40
C LEU A 531 -0.68 18.28 15.23
N SER A 532 -1.90 18.38 14.69
CA SER A 532 -2.31 17.99 13.33
C SER A 532 -1.97 16.58 12.86
N SER A 533 -2.96 15.69 12.89
CA SER A 533 -3.10 14.69 11.82
C SER A 533 -4.48 14.06 11.67
N PRO A 534 -4.95 13.78 10.43
CA PRO A 534 -6.12 12.95 10.13
C PRO A 534 -5.90 11.45 10.42
N ALA A 535 -6.98 10.67 10.26
CA ALA A 535 -7.04 9.23 10.52
C ALA A 535 -5.93 8.38 9.86
N GLU A 536 -5.41 8.79 8.70
CA GLU A 536 -4.31 8.11 8.01
C GLU A 536 -3.02 8.10 8.84
N CYS A 537 -2.78 9.09 9.71
CA CYS A 537 -1.50 9.22 10.41
C CYS A 537 -1.32 8.22 11.56
N LEU A 538 -2.40 7.77 12.21
CA LEU A 538 -2.27 6.83 13.34
C LEU A 538 -2.05 5.39 12.87
N SER A 539 -2.67 4.98 11.75
CA SER A 539 -2.26 3.77 11.05
C SER A 539 -0.85 3.94 10.49
N GLN A 540 -0.53 5.07 9.84
CA GLN A 540 0.83 5.36 9.40
C GLN A 540 1.85 5.33 10.53
N ALA A 541 1.53 5.71 11.77
CA ALA A 541 2.50 5.68 12.88
C ALA A 541 2.91 4.24 13.26
N ALA A 542 1.93 3.32 13.29
CA ALA A 542 2.20 1.89 13.47
C ALA A 542 2.91 1.28 12.25
N GLU A 543 2.54 1.72 11.04
CA GLU A 543 3.17 1.30 9.79
C GLU A 543 4.61 1.84 9.66
N GLN A 544 4.89 3.06 10.10
CA GLN A 544 6.23 3.67 10.19
C GLN A 544 7.10 2.99 11.25
N ASP A 545 6.52 2.50 12.35
CA ASP A 545 7.26 1.68 13.31
C ASP A 545 7.61 0.31 12.73
N LEU A 546 6.70 -0.29 11.96
CA LEU A 546 6.95 -1.51 11.21
C LEU A 546 8.03 -1.29 10.13
N GLU A 547 7.97 -0.20 9.38
CA GLU A 547 9.00 0.17 8.40
C GLU A 547 10.36 0.41 9.08
N ARG A 548 10.43 1.16 10.19
CA ARG A 548 11.69 1.35 10.94
C ARG A 548 12.29 0.04 11.43
N ARG A 549 11.48 -0.97 11.78
CA ARG A 549 11.97 -2.31 12.16
C ARG A 549 12.44 -3.14 10.96
N LEU A 550 11.79 -3.00 9.80
CA LEU A 550 12.29 -3.59 8.55
C LEU A 550 13.63 -2.95 8.16
N ASP A 551 13.75 -1.63 8.26
CA ASP A 551 14.99 -0.91 7.97
C ASP A 551 16.10 -1.30 8.98
N ALA A 552 15.76 -1.55 10.26
CA ALA A 552 16.72 -2.09 11.23
C ALA A 552 17.19 -3.53 10.93
N LEU A 553 16.38 -4.35 10.26
CA LEU A 553 16.81 -5.64 9.73
C LEU A 553 17.73 -5.48 8.51
N GLU A 554 17.55 -4.42 7.72
CA GLU A 554 18.43 -4.08 6.61
C GLU A 554 19.82 -3.67 7.10
N ASP A 555 19.88 -2.77 8.07
CA ASP A 555 21.13 -2.31 8.69
C ASP A 555 21.91 -3.46 9.38
N ARG A 556 21.20 -4.46 9.91
CA ARG A 556 21.79 -5.69 10.49
C ARG A 556 22.20 -6.73 9.45
N GLY A 557 22.01 -6.47 8.15
CA GLY A 557 22.37 -7.38 7.05
C GLY A 557 21.41 -8.57 6.85
N VAL A 558 20.31 -8.63 7.61
CA VAL A 558 19.27 -9.67 7.50
C VAL A 558 18.31 -9.38 6.33
N LEU A 559 18.20 -8.11 5.89
CA LEU A 559 17.17 -7.66 4.94
C LEU A 559 17.68 -6.61 3.91
N GLN A 560 18.50 -7.00 2.93
CA GLN A 560 19.32 -6.15 2.01
C GLN A 560 18.63 -5.23 0.94
N ARG A 561 17.66 -4.36 1.29
CA ARG A 561 16.99 -3.30 0.46
C ARG A 561 16.24 -3.65 -0.84
N VAL A 562 16.89 -4.19 -1.87
CA VAL A 562 16.42 -4.23 -3.28
C VAL A 562 15.14 -5.06 -3.51
N ASN A 563 14.87 -6.05 -2.66
CA ASN A 563 13.66 -6.89 -2.67
C ASN A 563 12.71 -6.58 -1.48
N ARG A 564 12.80 -5.38 -0.86
CA ARG A 564 11.96 -4.97 0.29
C ARG A 564 10.48 -5.06 -0.11
N MET A 565 9.71 -5.88 0.61
CA MET A 565 8.29 -6.03 0.35
C MET A 565 7.54 -4.73 0.67
N SER A 566 6.48 -4.45 -0.09
CA SER A 566 5.61 -3.32 0.23
C SER A 566 4.81 -3.63 1.51
N LEU A 567 4.62 -2.62 2.36
CA LEU A 567 3.94 -2.82 3.64
C LEU A 567 2.52 -3.38 3.49
N ALA A 568 1.81 -3.04 2.41
CA ALA A 568 0.50 -3.61 2.08
C ALA A 568 0.51 -5.14 1.90
N GLN A 569 1.57 -5.71 1.32
CA GLN A 569 1.74 -7.17 1.16
C GLN A 569 2.16 -7.85 2.46
N LEU A 570 2.80 -7.13 3.39
CA LEU A 570 3.14 -7.65 4.73
C LEU A 570 1.92 -7.72 5.65
N LEU A 571 0.99 -6.78 5.53
CA LEU A 571 -0.25 -6.77 6.30
C LEU A 571 -1.26 -7.79 5.78
N ASN A 572 -1.48 -7.82 4.46
CA ASN A 572 -2.40 -8.73 3.79
C ASN A 572 -1.65 -9.50 2.68
N PRO A 573 -0.99 -10.64 2.99
CA PRO A 573 -0.42 -11.50 1.96
C PRO A 573 -1.54 -12.07 1.08
N GLU A 574 -1.20 -12.48 -0.15
CA GLU A 574 -2.15 -12.79 -1.23
C GLU A 574 -3.16 -13.94 -0.93
N ASN A 575 -2.99 -14.65 0.18
CA ASN A 575 -3.90 -15.71 0.67
C ASN A 575 -4.70 -15.32 1.95
N GLU A 576 -4.54 -14.10 2.50
CA GLU A 576 -5.34 -13.62 3.65
C GLU A 576 -6.59 -12.81 3.24
N ASP A 577 -6.54 -12.10 2.11
CA ASP A 577 -7.70 -11.38 1.52
C ASP A 577 -8.74 -12.34 0.92
N SER A 578 -8.41 -13.64 0.82
CA SER A 578 -9.32 -14.70 0.40
C SER A 578 -10.26 -15.07 1.56
N THR A 579 -11.31 -14.27 1.76
CA THR A 579 -12.62 -14.82 2.17
C THR A 579 -13.16 -15.62 0.98
N GLU A 580 -12.65 -16.84 0.81
CA GLU A 580 -13.29 -17.84 -0.03
C GLU A 580 -14.74 -17.97 0.46
N GLN A 581 -15.70 -17.53 -0.37
CA GLN A 581 -17.12 -17.65 -0.05
C GLN A 581 -17.42 -19.13 0.13
N ALA A 582 -17.65 -19.54 1.38
CA ALA A 582 -17.85 -20.93 1.72
C ALA A 582 -19.02 -21.49 0.90
N THR A 583 -18.75 -22.55 0.13
CA THR A 583 -19.80 -23.21 -0.65
C THR A 583 -20.85 -23.81 0.29
N VAL A 584 -22.06 -24.07 -0.21
CA VAL A 584 -23.11 -24.71 0.60
C VAL A 584 -22.62 -26.08 1.10
N GLU A 585 -21.81 -26.75 0.28
CA GLU A 585 -21.10 -27.99 0.57
C GLU A 585 -20.05 -27.83 1.68
N ASP A 586 -19.24 -26.76 1.68
CA ASP A 586 -18.28 -26.47 2.76
C ASP A 586 -18.97 -26.17 4.09
N ILE A 587 -20.07 -25.41 4.05
CA ILE A 587 -20.87 -25.10 5.24
C ILE A 587 -21.53 -26.39 5.77
N TYR A 588 -22.12 -27.20 4.89
CA TYR A 588 -22.72 -28.48 5.24
C TYR A 588 -21.68 -29.45 5.82
N ALA A 589 -20.48 -29.54 5.23
CA ALA A 589 -19.39 -30.36 5.73
C ALA A 589 -18.89 -29.88 7.10
N ALA A 590 -18.74 -28.58 7.31
CA ALA A 590 -18.32 -28.01 8.60
C ALA A 590 -19.37 -28.24 9.70
N VAL A 591 -20.65 -28.07 9.41
CA VAL A 591 -21.75 -28.31 10.37
C VAL A 591 -21.94 -29.81 10.64
N SER A 592 -21.80 -30.67 9.63
CA SER A 592 -21.89 -32.13 9.80
C SER A 592 -20.69 -32.67 10.58
N ALA A 593 -19.49 -32.18 10.33
CA ALA A 593 -18.30 -32.51 11.12
C ALA A 593 -18.41 -32.01 12.57
N ALA A 594 -19.02 -30.83 12.81
CA ALA A 594 -19.27 -30.33 14.16
C ALA A 594 -20.29 -31.20 14.92
N ARG A 595 -21.34 -31.71 14.26
CA ARG A 595 -22.29 -32.67 14.84
C ARG A 595 -21.63 -34.03 15.12
N LEU A 596 -20.92 -34.59 14.15
CA LEU A 596 -20.17 -35.85 14.33
C LEU A 596 -19.12 -35.74 15.44
N ALA A 597 -18.50 -34.56 15.64
CA ALA A 597 -17.58 -34.31 16.74
C ALA A 597 -18.26 -34.12 18.12
N GLN A 598 -19.56 -33.78 18.16
CA GLN A 598 -20.38 -33.82 19.36
C GLN A 598 -20.93 -35.23 19.64
N GLU A 599 -21.20 -36.02 18.61
CA GLU A 599 -21.68 -37.41 18.76
C GLU A 599 -20.54 -38.37 19.11
N ASN A 600 -19.35 -38.18 18.54
CA ASN A 600 -18.14 -38.95 18.86
C ASN A 600 -17.42 -38.46 20.14
N SER A 601 -17.89 -37.43 20.84
CA SER A 601 -17.22 -37.02 22.09
C SER A 601 -17.35 -38.04 23.22
N ASP A 602 -18.25 -39.02 23.08
CA ASP A 602 -18.43 -40.14 24.00
C ASP A 602 -17.66 -41.42 23.56
N ALA A 603 -17.05 -41.44 22.36
CA ALA A 603 -16.30 -42.59 21.86
C ALA A 603 -15.12 -42.21 20.94
N ALA A 604 -13.91 -42.55 21.39
CA ALA A 604 -12.61 -42.46 20.70
C ALA A 604 -12.04 -41.06 20.43
N GLY A 605 -10.95 -40.74 21.14
CA GLY A 605 -10.05 -39.66 20.76
C GLY A 605 -9.15 -40.08 19.60
N GLY A 606 -9.46 -39.60 18.39
CA GLY A 606 -8.59 -39.69 17.21
C GLY A 606 -7.64 -38.50 17.11
N ASP A 607 -6.35 -38.78 17.07
CA ASP A 607 -5.24 -37.81 17.01
C ASP A 607 -4.77 -37.61 15.55
N ASP A 608 -5.53 -36.86 14.74
CA ASP A 608 -5.16 -36.50 13.37
C ASP A 608 -4.30 -35.22 13.32
N ASP A 609 -3.19 -35.23 14.06
CA ASP A 609 -2.13 -34.21 14.00
C ASP A 609 -1.08 -34.60 12.92
N GLN A 610 -1.19 -34.05 11.70
CA GLN A 610 -0.17 -34.22 10.64
C GLN A 610 0.50 -32.91 10.15
N ASP A 611 0.22 -31.75 10.76
CA ASP A 611 0.77 -30.45 10.33
C ASP A 611 1.49 -29.63 11.44
N ASP A 612 1.54 -30.11 12.69
CA ASP A 612 2.23 -29.44 13.82
C ASP A 612 3.63 -30.05 14.06
N ASP A 613 4.48 -29.97 13.03
CA ASP A 613 5.91 -30.32 13.04
C ASP A 613 6.76 -29.26 13.80
N ALA A 614 6.31 -28.90 15.00
CA ALA A 614 6.98 -27.99 15.91
C ALA A 614 7.48 -28.78 17.13
N ASP A 615 8.78 -29.01 17.19
CA ASP A 615 9.46 -29.59 18.35
C ASP A 615 8.96 -28.93 19.65
N LEU A 616 8.63 -29.77 20.64
CA LEU A 616 8.21 -29.30 21.95
C LEU A 616 9.38 -28.54 22.60
N VAL A 617 9.38 -27.22 22.45
CA VAL A 617 10.34 -26.31 23.09
C VAL A 617 10.30 -26.58 24.59
N VAL A 618 11.31 -27.30 25.07
CA VAL A 618 11.44 -27.71 26.47
C VAL A 618 11.44 -26.45 27.32
N ARG A 619 10.38 -26.25 28.10
CA ARG A 619 10.26 -25.06 28.93
C ARG A 619 11.36 -25.09 29.99
N PRO A 620 12.02 -23.95 30.28
CA PRO A 620 12.95 -23.86 31.39
C PRO A 620 12.27 -24.36 32.67
N SER A 621 12.97 -25.20 33.41
CA SER A 621 12.54 -25.59 34.74
C SER A 621 12.39 -24.35 35.61
N ARG A 622 11.54 -24.44 36.63
CA ARG A 622 11.32 -23.34 37.57
C ARG A 622 12.62 -22.87 38.27
N ARG A 623 13.60 -23.77 38.44
CA ARG A 623 14.93 -23.45 38.95
C ARG A 623 15.74 -22.60 37.96
N GLU A 624 15.70 -22.91 36.67
CA GLU A 624 16.33 -22.11 35.62
C GLU A 624 15.63 -20.75 35.47
N ALA A 625 14.31 -20.69 35.58
CA ALA A 625 13.56 -19.43 35.57
C ALA A 625 13.97 -18.51 36.74
N LEU A 626 14.11 -19.03 37.96
CA LEU A 626 14.60 -18.27 39.12
C LEU A 626 16.09 -17.87 38.99
N ALA A 627 16.92 -18.73 38.37
CA ALA A 627 18.31 -18.39 38.06
C ALA A 627 18.42 -17.27 37.00
N ALA A 628 17.52 -17.26 36.00
CA ALA A 628 17.41 -16.18 35.03
C ALA A 628 16.96 -14.87 35.69
N VAL A 629 15.98 -14.91 36.61
CA VAL A 629 15.57 -13.75 37.42
C VAL A 629 16.74 -13.17 38.21
N SER A 630 17.52 -14.00 38.91
CA SER A 630 18.72 -13.57 39.64
C SER A 630 19.79 -12.98 38.69
N THR A 631 19.88 -13.49 37.45
CA THR A 631 20.80 -12.97 36.44
C THR A 631 20.36 -11.61 35.91
N LEU A 632 19.06 -11.42 35.67
CA LEU A 632 18.49 -10.12 35.32
C LEU A 632 18.66 -9.10 36.45
N GLN A 633 18.40 -9.48 37.70
CA GLN A 633 18.60 -8.61 38.88
C GLN A 633 20.07 -8.17 39.04
N ARG A 634 21.04 -9.04 38.75
CA ARG A 634 22.47 -8.65 38.75
C ARG A 634 22.83 -7.72 37.60
N PHE A 635 22.13 -7.80 36.48
CA PHE A 635 22.30 -6.89 35.36
C PHE A 635 21.68 -5.52 35.66
N THR A 636 20.40 -5.47 36.07
CA THR A 636 19.68 -4.24 36.44
C THR A 636 20.29 -3.53 37.64
N ALA A 637 20.91 -4.22 38.59
CA ALA A 637 21.65 -3.59 39.69
C ALA A 637 22.78 -2.65 39.23
N THR A 638 23.25 -2.77 37.98
CA THR A 638 24.24 -1.84 37.39
C THR A 638 23.61 -0.60 36.72
N LEU A 639 22.28 -0.57 36.59
CA LEU A 639 21.49 0.44 35.90
C LEU A 639 20.56 1.16 36.89
N ASN A 640 20.82 2.45 37.17
CA ASN A 640 20.06 3.21 38.17
C ASN A 640 19.00 4.13 37.53
N ASP A 641 18.18 3.58 36.63
CA ASP A 641 17.09 4.30 35.97
C ASP A 641 15.70 3.82 36.42
N ASP A 642 14.66 4.60 36.10
CA ASP A 642 13.28 4.29 36.49
C ASP A 642 12.72 3.04 35.82
N PHE A 643 13.30 2.60 34.69
CA PHE A 643 12.95 1.33 34.06
C PHE A 643 13.47 0.15 34.90
N SER A 644 14.75 0.16 35.29
CA SER A 644 15.37 -0.91 36.06
C SER A 644 14.68 -1.10 37.42
N ARG A 645 14.33 -0.02 38.12
CA ARG A 645 13.55 -0.08 39.37
C ARG A 645 12.17 -0.72 39.21
N LYS A 646 11.47 -0.42 38.10
CA LYS A 646 10.17 -1.04 37.78
C LYS A 646 10.34 -2.52 37.43
N LEU A 647 11.39 -2.86 36.68
CA LEU A 647 11.73 -4.23 36.32
C LEU A 647 12.07 -5.07 37.56
N ASP A 648 12.89 -4.55 38.48
CA ASP A 648 13.22 -5.23 39.75
C ASP A 648 11.97 -5.51 40.60
N ALA A 649 11.03 -4.56 40.68
CA ALA A 649 9.76 -4.76 41.38
C ALA A 649 8.88 -5.84 40.73
N VAL A 650 8.89 -5.95 39.39
CA VAL A 650 8.20 -7.02 38.65
C VAL A 650 8.89 -8.38 38.85
N LEU A 651 10.23 -8.42 38.78
CA LEU A 651 11.04 -9.62 38.99
C LEU A 651 10.90 -10.16 40.42
N ALA A 652 10.86 -9.29 41.43
CA ALA A 652 10.61 -9.67 42.82
C ALA A 652 9.21 -10.27 43.02
N ARG A 653 8.17 -9.64 42.44
CA ARG A 653 6.79 -10.18 42.46
C ARG A 653 6.69 -11.53 41.77
N PHE A 654 7.34 -11.68 40.62
CA PHE A 654 7.41 -12.95 39.89
C PHE A 654 8.08 -14.03 40.75
N GLY A 655 9.24 -13.74 41.36
CA GLY A 655 9.92 -14.68 42.27
C GLY A 655 9.01 -15.15 43.41
N HIS A 656 8.36 -14.21 44.11
CA HIS A 656 7.43 -14.51 45.21
C HIS A 656 6.22 -15.34 44.76
N GLN A 657 5.56 -14.95 43.64
CA GLN A 657 4.39 -15.66 43.15
C GLN A 657 4.74 -17.09 42.68
N THR A 658 5.90 -17.25 42.04
CA THR A 658 6.39 -18.57 41.64
C THR A 658 6.75 -19.44 42.85
N GLN A 659 7.15 -18.86 43.99
CA GLN A 659 7.32 -19.56 45.27
C GLN A 659 6.00 -19.94 45.93
N LEU A 660 5.00 -19.06 45.89
CA LEU A 660 3.65 -19.34 46.42
C LEU A 660 2.96 -20.50 45.67
N GLU A 661 3.16 -20.59 44.35
CA GLU A 661 2.66 -21.71 43.54
C GLU A 661 3.28 -23.06 43.93
N GLU A 662 4.51 -23.08 44.46
CA GLU A 662 5.12 -24.30 44.99
C GLU A 662 4.46 -24.74 46.29
N THR A 663 4.31 -23.83 47.25
CA THR A 663 3.67 -24.14 48.54
C THR A 663 2.21 -24.59 48.37
N ASN A 664 1.53 -24.09 47.33
CA ASN A 664 0.16 -24.49 47.00
C ASN A 664 0.07 -25.82 46.22
N GLN A 665 1.15 -26.26 45.57
CA GLN A 665 1.22 -27.54 44.85
C GLN A 665 1.86 -28.67 45.68
N MET A 666 2.51 -28.35 46.80
CA MET A 666 3.01 -29.34 47.77
C MET A 666 1.85 -30.14 48.37
N LYS A 667 1.81 -31.44 48.08
CA LYS A 667 0.91 -32.38 48.77
C LYS A 667 1.47 -32.70 50.15
N THR A 668 0.65 -32.55 51.18
CA THR A 668 0.97 -33.02 52.53
C THR A 668 1.06 -34.55 52.55
N VAL A 669 2.28 -35.07 52.68
CA VAL A 669 2.52 -36.49 52.91
C VAL A 669 2.65 -36.77 54.42
N PRO A 670 2.13 -37.90 54.93
CA PRO A 670 2.33 -38.28 56.33
C PRO A 670 3.82 -38.44 56.64
N ILE A 671 4.24 -38.03 57.84
CA ILE A 671 5.66 -38.10 58.25
C ILE A 671 6.22 -39.52 58.23
N THR A 672 5.37 -40.55 58.36
CA THR A 672 5.72 -41.97 58.24
C THR A 672 6.31 -42.33 56.87
N THR A 673 5.94 -41.62 55.80
CA THR A 673 6.47 -41.84 54.45
C THR A 673 7.97 -41.52 54.35
N PHE A 674 8.49 -40.67 55.24
CA PHE A 674 9.92 -40.34 55.32
C PHE A 674 10.73 -41.51 55.90
N PHE A 675 10.15 -42.26 56.84
CA PHE A 675 10.81 -43.40 57.51
C PHE A 675 10.69 -44.74 56.74
N GLN A 676 10.00 -44.76 55.60
CA GLN A 676 9.88 -45.95 54.74
C GLN A 676 10.90 -46.02 53.60
N LYS A 677 11.82 -45.04 53.51
CA LYS A 677 13.01 -45.13 52.65
C LYS A 677 14.25 -45.23 53.52
N THR A 678 14.70 -46.46 53.76
CA THR A 678 16.04 -46.80 54.22
C THR A 678 16.52 -47.98 53.38
#